data_AF-A0A6C0L3T7-F1
#
_entry.id   AF-A0A6C0L3T7-F1
#
_cell.length_a   1.000
_cell.length_b   1.000
_cell.length_c   1.000
_cell.angle_alpha   90.00
_cell.angle_beta   90.00
_cell.angle_gamma   90.00
#
_symmetry.space_group_name_H-M   'P 1'
#
loop_
_entity.id
_entity.type
_entity.pdbx_description
1 polymer ?
#
loop_
_entity_poly.entity_id
_entity_poly.type
_entity_poly.pdbx_seq_one_letter_code
_entity_poly.pdbx_strand_id
1 'polypeptide(L)'
;MDKKKKTPVDEYDEKDLRTHIYDTPDTYAGSDEPTPDKLAVLRDNGIEIADIEYIPVIFKMLDEILVNSRDQRERLKDTKGAVQVSEIRVSIDEKTGILSVYNDGDGIKIAKHSSGVYNPQLIFGHLLTSSNYKKGQKRTVGGKNGYGAKIVNIFSEWFDVETGDRVTKQKYSQHFYNNMKEKDDPVIQKYSGKPYTKITWKTDFDRFNIDRFSDDMVSFMKRRVYDIAGVTDSKVSVYYNDELIHIKSFEDYMNLYSSETEKVFEKLSERWELGVSVSKDKFEQVSFVNGIATPKGGVHVDTVTKLLSSGVVKYIKKTKKKDIPEKYVKNYLTVYLNCVIENPSFDSQTKERMTTPKSKFGSLPQISDKFIKKICESGLSERVLQYTEFKENKEAKKTNGTKKNKLRDIPKLDDANWAGTRKSHLCTLILTEGDSAKSMAIAGLSVVGRDKYGVFPLKGKVLNVRDATIKQITNNSEITNIKKIVGLESGKKYKDIKQLRYGKIMIMTDQDHDGSHIKGLILNLIHSEWPELLKMNYINCMVTPIIKAMHANKVKQFYTLTDYNQWKEKKENHKWKIKYYKGLGTSTATEAKEYFKKLKINQYVTEGETDESMELAFRKTESDRRKVWLKKYKEEEILDYNQENTKVEDFVNKELIHFSNADNLRSIGSCIDGMKVSQRKILFSCFKRKLYSEIRVAQLSGYVSEQAAYHHGEMSLQGAIIGMAQNFVGSNNINLLQPNGQFGTRIMGGNDSASARYIHTQLNPLVDYLFPSEDFPLLDYLDDDGLFVEPKWYCPIIPMVLVNGMIGIGTGFSTTIPQFNPIECCNNIRRKLDGLPYLSMMPFYKGFKGRISKEVEKGIQKFVTKGKYTIDDDKVIITELPIGKWTHDFKEYIEELIQKEDSWVLDYENHSTDEKVKFVIKVSDEKLFDNQYKKGDVFENLFKLRSNKSVSNLHLYNKDGTIRKYDTIYQIIDEHYYTRYEMYVQRKEYQLNNLSEEIKLMEAKMRFIQDVIDEKIVVYKQSKASIIDKLKELEYPLYEGEEIIDYEENIEVKNQYNYLLNLSIYNFTSEKVEELEGSIAERKKKHELLEKMEIKNIWKNELDLFEEKYKEWLKK
;
A
#
# COMPACT_ATOMS: atom_id res chain seq x y z
N MET A 1 69.41 -38.24 -24.46
CA MET A 1 69.27 -38.51 -25.91
C MET A 1 68.80 -37.23 -26.61
N ASP A 2 69.18 -37.08 -27.87
CA ASP A 2 69.32 -35.86 -28.66
C ASP A 2 68.14 -34.87 -28.68
N LYS A 3 68.46 -33.58 -28.47
CA LYS A 3 67.62 -32.45 -28.89
C LYS A 3 67.69 -32.31 -30.41
N LYS A 4 66.77 -32.96 -31.13
CA LYS A 4 66.50 -32.64 -32.54
C LYS A 4 65.98 -31.20 -32.64
N LYS A 5 66.64 -30.38 -33.47
CA LYS A 5 66.13 -29.08 -33.94
C LYS A 5 64.80 -29.31 -34.66
N LYS A 6 63.68 -28.83 -34.11
CA LYS A 6 62.39 -28.75 -34.80
C LYS A 6 62.50 -27.75 -35.96
N THR A 7 62.02 -28.14 -37.14
CA THR A 7 61.89 -27.29 -38.33
C THR A 7 60.57 -26.49 -38.28
N PRO A 8 60.39 -25.39 -39.05
CA PRO A 8 59.16 -24.57 -39.06
C PRO A 8 57.87 -25.28 -39.52
N VAL A 9 57.96 -26.57 -39.87
CA VAL A 9 56.82 -27.42 -40.28
C VAL A 9 56.21 -28.18 -39.08
N ASP A 10 56.85 -28.14 -37.90
CA ASP A 10 56.43 -28.83 -36.67
C ASP A 10 55.77 -27.88 -35.63
N GLU A 11 55.13 -26.79 -36.07
CA GLU A 11 54.47 -25.82 -35.17
C GLU A 11 53.15 -26.33 -34.58
N TYR A 12 52.48 -27.26 -35.26
CA TYR A 12 51.17 -27.79 -34.87
C TYR A 12 51.24 -29.32 -34.68
N ASP A 13 50.91 -29.82 -33.49
CA ASP A 13 50.87 -31.24 -33.17
C ASP A 13 49.40 -31.75 -33.17
N GLU A 14 49.09 -32.79 -33.95
CA GLU A 14 47.81 -33.53 -33.88
C GLU A 14 47.94 -34.71 -32.89
N LYS A 15 47.03 -34.81 -31.92
CA LYS A 15 46.98 -35.90 -30.94
C LYS A 15 45.71 -36.71 -31.10
N ASP A 16 45.81 -38.03 -30.99
CA ASP A 16 44.64 -38.87 -30.87
C ASP A 16 43.91 -38.60 -29.53
N LEU A 17 42.61 -38.88 -29.49
CA LEU A 17 41.76 -38.53 -28.34
C LEU A 17 42.22 -39.18 -27.02
N ARG A 18 42.77 -40.40 -27.05
CA ARG A 18 43.27 -41.06 -25.83
C ARG A 18 44.48 -40.31 -25.29
N THR A 19 45.45 -40.01 -26.16
CA THR A 19 46.65 -39.27 -25.79
C THR A 19 46.31 -37.85 -25.33
N HIS A 20 45.36 -37.19 -25.99
CA HIS A 20 44.85 -35.90 -25.53
C HIS A 20 44.24 -35.98 -24.12
N ILE A 21 43.40 -36.98 -23.82
CA ILE A 21 42.82 -37.16 -22.47
C ILE A 21 43.92 -37.37 -21.43
N TYR A 22 44.92 -38.19 -21.74
CA TYR A 22 46.05 -38.48 -20.83
C TYR A 22 46.92 -37.24 -20.56
N ASP A 23 47.19 -36.44 -21.59
CA ASP A 23 48.04 -35.25 -21.51
C ASP A 23 47.30 -34.00 -20.96
N THR A 24 45.97 -33.94 -21.08
CA THR A 24 45.14 -32.80 -20.64
C THR A 24 43.94 -33.25 -19.81
N PRO A 25 44.17 -33.82 -18.61
CA PRO A 25 43.14 -34.41 -17.78
C PRO A 25 42.05 -33.42 -17.33
N ASP A 26 42.39 -32.13 -17.15
CA ASP A 26 41.52 -31.11 -16.54
C ASP A 26 40.14 -31.00 -17.19
N THR A 27 40.07 -31.06 -18.52
CA THR A 27 38.81 -30.94 -19.27
C THR A 27 37.90 -32.18 -19.11
N TYR A 28 38.47 -33.35 -18.78
CA TYR A 28 37.76 -34.63 -18.78
C TYR A 28 37.49 -35.19 -17.38
N ALA A 29 38.46 -35.08 -16.48
CA ALA A 29 38.46 -35.71 -15.16
C ALA A 29 38.84 -34.77 -14.01
N GLY A 30 39.26 -33.53 -14.31
CA GLY A 30 39.76 -32.55 -13.35
C GLY A 30 41.29 -32.53 -13.29
N SER A 31 41.85 -31.74 -12.37
CA SER A 31 43.29 -31.63 -12.17
C SER A 31 43.93 -32.97 -11.76
N ASP A 32 45.10 -33.25 -12.33
CA ASP A 32 46.01 -34.33 -11.95
C ASP A 32 47.02 -33.92 -10.88
N GLU A 33 46.99 -32.67 -10.42
CA GLU A 33 47.83 -32.16 -9.34
C GLU A 33 47.08 -32.12 -7.99
N PRO A 34 47.80 -32.24 -6.86
CA PRO A 34 47.24 -32.00 -5.52
C PRO A 34 46.60 -30.61 -5.46
N THR A 35 45.31 -30.58 -5.15
CA THR A 35 44.49 -29.37 -5.15
C THR A 35 43.92 -29.14 -3.74
N PRO A 36 44.22 -27.99 -3.09
CA PRO A 36 43.61 -27.63 -1.82
C PRO A 36 42.16 -27.20 -2.05
N ASP A 37 41.22 -27.77 -1.30
CA ASP A 37 39.81 -27.40 -1.35
C ASP A 37 39.13 -27.63 0.02
N LYS A 38 38.03 -26.94 0.24
CA LYS A 38 37.23 -27.06 1.46
C LYS A 38 36.05 -27.98 1.23
N LEU A 39 36.20 -29.25 1.59
CA LEU A 39 35.26 -30.31 1.23
C LEU A 39 34.74 -31.06 2.46
N ALA A 40 33.58 -31.70 2.29
CA ALA A 40 33.05 -32.60 3.29
C ALA A 40 33.87 -33.91 3.30
N VAL A 41 34.35 -34.35 4.46
CA VAL A 41 35.09 -35.61 4.62
C VAL A 41 34.53 -36.42 5.77
N LEU A 42 34.70 -37.74 5.72
CA LEU A 42 34.26 -38.65 6.78
C LEU A 42 35.42 -38.87 7.75
N ARG A 43 35.23 -38.48 9.01
CA ARG A 43 36.14 -38.74 10.15
C ARG A 43 35.40 -39.57 11.21
N ASP A 44 36.06 -39.89 12.32
CA ASP A 44 35.53 -40.78 13.37
C ASP A 44 34.18 -40.33 13.96
N ASN A 45 33.91 -39.03 13.98
CA ASN A 45 32.70 -38.43 14.56
C ASN A 45 31.60 -38.07 13.53
N GLY A 46 31.74 -38.51 12.27
CA GLY A 46 30.80 -38.21 11.19
C GLY A 46 31.39 -37.37 10.07
N ILE A 47 30.53 -36.68 9.33
CA ILE A 47 30.93 -35.84 8.20
C ILE A 47 31.14 -34.40 8.66
N GLU A 48 32.33 -33.87 8.41
CA GLU A 48 32.71 -32.48 8.68
C GLU A 48 33.27 -31.80 7.45
N ILE A 49 33.21 -30.46 7.43
CA ILE A 49 33.81 -29.65 6.37
C ILE A 49 35.24 -29.31 6.80
N ALA A 50 36.24 -29.87 6.09
CA ALA A 50 37.65 -29.65 6.37
C ALA A 50 38.36 -29.09 5.14
N ASP A 51 39.42 -28.30 5.38
CA ASP A 51 40.37 -27.93 4.34
C ASP A 51 41.26 -29.16 4.09
N ILE A 52 41.19 -29.72 2.88
CA ILE A 52 41.91 -30.93 2.49
C ILE A 52 42.70 -30.70 1.21
N GLU A 53 43.70 -31.53 0.97
CA GLU A 53 44.39 -31.63 -0.31
C GLU A 53 44.08 -32.98 -0.96
N TYR A 54 43.58 -32.96 -2.19
CA TYR A 54 43.20 -34.16 -2.93
C TYR A 54 43.53 -34.02 -4.41
N ILE A 55 43.55 -35.14 -5.14
CA ILE A 55 43.78 -35.16 -6.59
C ILE A 55 42.43 -35.42 -7.29
N PRO A 56 41.83 -34.42 -7.98
CA PRO A 56 40.51 -34.53 -8.59
C PRO A 56 40.35 -35.73 -9.54
N VAL A 57 41.37 -36.00 -10.38
CA VAL A 57 41.33 -37.14 -11.32
C VAL A 57 41.15 -38.47 -10.59
N ILE A 58 41.91 -38.71 -9.51
CA ILE A 58 41.84 -39.96 -8.75
C ILE A 58 40.46 -40.11 -8.09
N PHE A 59 39.92 -39.04 -7.51
CA PHE A 59 38.58 -39.06 -6.93
C PHE A 59 37.53 -39.36 -8.02
N LYS A 60 37.72 -38.78 -9.21
CA LYS A 60 36.83 -38.98 -10.34
C LYS A 60 36.86 -40.41 -10.86
N MET A 61 38.03 -41.07 -10.81
CA MET A 61 38.16 -42.49 -11.19
C MET A 61 37.23 -43.37 -10.34
N LEU A 62 37.23 -43.18 -9.02
CA LEU A 62 36.33 -43.89 -8.11
C LEU A 62 34.86 -43.53 -8.36
N ASP A 63 34.54 -42.24 -8.45
CA ASP A 63 33.17 -41.73 -8.65
C ASP A 63 32.52 -42.31 -9.91
N GLU A 64 33.25 -42.40 -11.04
CA GLU A 64 32.69 -42.93 -12.28
C GLU A 64 32.31 -44.42 -12.19
N ILE A 65 33.09 -45.26 -11.49
CA ILE A 65 32.74 -46.67 -11.31
C ILE A 65 31.62 -46.85 -10.28
N LEU A 66 31.63 -46.05 -9.22
CA LEU A 66 30.58 -46.04 -8.20
C LEU A 66 29.22 -45.66 -8.78
N VAL A 67 29.16 -44.58 -9.56
CA VAL A 67 27.93 -44.13 -10.22
C VAL A 67 27.43 -45.17 -11.21
N ASN A 68 28.32 -45.85 -11.94
CA ASN A 68 27.92 -46.95 -12.85
C ASN A 68 27.31 -48.14 -12.10
N SER A 69 27.86 -48.48 -10.93
CA SER A 69 27.35 -49.56 -10.07
C SER A 69 25.94 -49.22 -9.54
N ARG A 70 25.74 -47.98 -9.09
CA ARG A 70 24.43 -47.47 -8.68
C ARG A 70 23.44 -47.38 -9.86
N ASP A 71 23.88 -46.89 -11.01
CA ASP A 71 23.06 -46.82 -12.23
C ASP A 71 22.55 -48.21 -12.64
N GLN A 72 23.31 -49.27 -12.36
CA GLN A 72 22.87 -50.63 -12.63
C GLN A 72 21.67 -51.03 -11.77
N ARG A 73 21.61 -50.62 -10.50
CA ARG A 73 20.42 -50.79 -9.65
C ARG A 73 19.20 -50.11 -10.27
N GLU A 74 19.34 -48.88 -10.73
CA GLU A 74 18.24 -48.13 -11.36
C GLU A 74 17.78 -48.76 -12.67
N ARG A 75 18.70 -49.27 -13.51
CA ARG A 75 18.36 -49.96 -14.76
C ARG A 75 17.56 -51.24 -14.53
N LEU A 76 17.89 -51.99 -13.48
CA LEU A 76 17.26 -53.27 -13.19
C LEU A 76 15.91 -53.14 -12.48
N LYS A 77 15.67 -52.01 -11.79
CA LYS A 77 14.47 -51.75 -10.98
C LYS A 77 13.15 -52.07 -11.70
N ASP A 78 13.06 -51.69 -12.98
CA ASP A 78 11.86 -51.89 -13.81
C ASP A 78 11.97 -53.08 -14.79
N THR A 79 13.07 -53.85 -14.74
CA THR A 79 13.32 -54.97 -15.67
C THR A 79 12.72 -56.27 -15.13
N LYS A 80 11.63 -56.74 -15.74
CA LYS A 80 10.96 -57.99 -15.36
C LYS A 80 11.88 -59.21 -15.52
N GLY A 81 11.95 -60.04 -14.48
CA GLY A 81 12.72 -61.29 -14.47
C GLY A 81 14.24 -61.14 -14.30
N ALA A 82 14.72 -59.91 -14.10
CA ALA A 82 16.13 -59.65 -13.86
C ALA A 82 16.53 -59.87 -12.39
N VAL A 83 17.74 -60.40 -12.17
CA VAL A 83 18.33 -60.46 -10.82
C VAL A 83 18.74 -59.04 -10.44
N GLN A 84 18.11 -58.48 -9.41
CA GLN A 84 18.35 -57.12 -8.95
C GLN A 84 19.72 -56.99 -8.28
N VAL A 85 20.29 -55.78 -8.30
CA VAL A 85 21.45 -55.44 -7.44
C VAL A 85 20.98 -55.46 -5.98
N SER A 86 21.65 -56.24 -5.15
CA SER A 86 21.45 -56.35 -3.70
C SER A 86 22.69 -55.97 -2.89
N GLU A 87 23.89 -56.01 -3.49
CA GLU A 87 25.14 -55.61 -2.84
C GLU A 87 26.05 -54.81 -3.76
N ILE A 88 26.69 -53.78 -3.19
CA ILE A 88 27.81 -53.05 -3.80
C ILE A 88 28.97 -53.12 -2.81
N ARG A 89 30.15 -53.56 -3.27
CA ARG A 89 31.35 -53.65 -2.43
C ARG A 89 32.46 -52.80 -3.01
N VAL A 90 33.09 -52.00 -2.15
CA VAL A 90 34.19 -51.11 -2.52
C VAL A 90 35.40 -51.47 -1.66
N SER A 91 36.53 -51.75 -2.30
CA SER A 91 37.81 -51.94 -1.64
C SER A 91 38.76 -50.83 -2.07
N ILE A 92 39.45 -50.22 -1.11
CA ILE A 92 40.49 -49.23 -1.35
C ILE A 92 41.70 -49.61 -0.50
N ASP A 93 42.81 -49.93 -1.16
CA ASP A 93 44.11 -50.11 -0.52
C ASP A 93 44.95 -48.84 -0.70
N GLU A 94 45.14 -48.14 0.40
CA GLU A 94 45.88 -46.89 0.48
C GLU A 94 47.36 -47.00 0.07
N LYS A 95 48.00 -48.14 0.38
CA LYS A 95 49.44 -48.32 0.17
C LYS A 95 49.75 -48.76 -1.25
N THR A 96 48.92 -49.63 -1.81
CA THR A 96 49.18 -50.20 -3.15
C THR A 96 48.50 -49.42 -4.27
N GLY A 97 47.55 -48.54 -3.94
CA GLY A 97 46.78 -47.79 -4.93
C GLY A 97 45.74 -48.64 -5.66
N ILE A 98 45.44 -49.85 -5.15
CA ILE A 98 44.48 -50.77 -5.76
C ILE A 98 43.08 -50.43 -5.25
N LEU A 99 42.16 -50.20 -6.19
CA LEU A 99 40.74 -50.02 -5.92
C LEU A 99 39.94 -51.11 -6.61
N SER A 100 38.86 -51.55 -5.97
CA SER A 100 37.93 -52.52 -6.54
C SER A 100 36.50 -52.11 -6.25
N VAL A 101 35.64 -52.15 -7.27
CA VAL A 101 34.20 -51.96 -7.12
C VAL A 101 33.49 -53.16 -7.72
N TYR A 102 32.69 -53.81 -6.90
CA TYR A 102 31.87 -54.96 -7.26
C TYR A 102 30.40 -54.61 -7.06
N ASN A 103 29.55 -55.04 -8.00
CA ASN A 103 28.12 -55.08 -7.81
C ASN A 103 27.56 -56.42 -8.32
N ASP A 104 26.59 -56.98 -7.61
CA ASP A 104 25.83 -58.13 -8.08
C ASP A 104 24.70 -57.69 -9.04
N GLY A 105 23.92 -58.67 -9.49
CA GLY A 105 22.78 -58.45 -10.39
C GLY A 105 23.12 -58.63 -11.86
N ASP A 106 22.08 -58.69 -12.70
CA ASP A 106 22.25 -58.89 -14.14
C ASP A 106 23.08 -57.74 -14.73
N GLY A 107 24.23 -58.06 -15.32
CA GLY A 107 25.23 -57.08 -15.75
C GLY A 107 25.42 -57.01 -17.26
N ILE A 108 26.69 -56.97 -17.67
CA ILE A 108 27.08 -56.81 -19.06
C ILE A 108 26.95 -58.15 -19.79
N LYS A 109 26.25 -58.16 -20.94
CA LYS A 109 26.09 -59.37 -21.74
C LYS A 109 27.40 -59.77 -22.41
N ILE A 110 27.85 -61.00 -22.19
CA ILE A 110 29.06 -61.54 -22.83
C ILE A 110 28.70 -62.02 -24.24
N ALA A 111 28.75 -61.09 -25.19
CA ALA A 111 28.47 -61.37 -26.61
C ALA A 111 29.38 -60.52 -27.50
N LYS A 112 29.68 -61.02 -28.70
CA LYS A 112 30.39 -60.25 -29.72
C LYS A 112 29.46 -59.17 -30.30
N HIS A 113 29.95 -57.94 -30.33
CA HIS A 113 29.32 -56.81 -31.00
C HIS A 113 29.56 -56.90 -32.52
N SER A 114 28.83 -56.11 -33.32
CA SER A 114 29.03 -56.04 -34.79
C SER A 114 30.43 -55.58 -35.20
N SER A 115 31.17 -54.93 -34.29
CA SER A 115 32.58 -54.56 -34.46
C SER A 115 33.57 -55.72 -34.27
N GLY A 116 33.10 -56.93 -33.98
CA GLY A 116 33.93 -58.13 -33.84
C GLY A 116 34.52 -58.38 -32.45
N VAL A 117 34.45 -57.40 -31.53
CA VAL A 117 34.93 -57.51 -30.14
C VAL A 117 33.78 -57.79 -29.17
N TYR A 118 34.09 -58.34 -27.99
CA TYR A 118 33.08 -58.57 -26.95
C TYR A 118 32.56 -57.26 -26.34
N ASN A 119 31.30 -57.24 -25.89
CA ASN A 119 30.69 -56.03 -25.28
C ASN A 119 31.49 -55.48 -24.08
N PRO A 120 31.99 -56.29 -23.12
CA PRO A 120 32.84 -55.78 -22.04
C PRO A 120 34.09 -55.06 -22.58
N GLN A 121 34.81 -55.66 -23.53
CA GLN A 121 35.95 -55.01 -24.19
C GLN A 121 35.55 -53.68 -24.83
N LEU A 122 34.42 -53.66 -25.54
CA LEU A 122 33.95 -52.47 -26.25
C LEU A 122 33.71 -51.30 -25.27
N ILE A 123 32.99 -51.55 -24.18
CA ILE A 123 32.55 -50.47 -23.27
C ILE A 123 33.63 -49.99 -22.30
N PHE A 124 34.67 -50.80 -22.06
CA PHE A 124 35.79 -50.47 -21.15
C PHE A 124 37.11 -50.16 -21.86
N GLY A 125 37.31 -50.63 -23.09
CA GLY A 125 38.56 -50.48 -23.84
C GLY A 125 38.49 -49.56 -25.06
N HIS A 126 37.31 -49.06 -25.44
CA HIS A 126 37.15 -48.11 -26.54
C HIS A 126 36.45 -46.83 -26.07
N LEU A 127 37.03 -45.66 -26.39
CA LEU A 127 36.44 -44.35 -26.12
C LEU A 127 35.12 -44.17 -26.91
N LEU A 128 34.27 -43.25 -26.45
CA LEU A 128 32.99 -42.93 -27.11
C LEU A 128 32.02 -44.12 -27.23
N THR A 129 32.03 -45.00 -26.21
CA THR A 129 31.13 -46.16 -26.13
C THR A 129 30.18 -46.01 -24.95
N SER A 130 28.88 -46.08 -25.22
CA SER A 130 27.83 -46.00 -24.21
C SER A 130 26.54 -46.63 -24.69
N SER A 131 25.80 -47.25 -23.75
CA SER A 131 24.41 -47.64 -23.98
C SER A 131 23.45 -46.44 -24.08
N ASN A 132 23.94 -45.22 -23.81
CA ASN A 132 23.14 -44.01 -23.68
C ASN A 132 23.08 -43.12 -24.95
N TYR A 133 23.44 -43.63 -26.14
CA TYR A 133 23.38 -42.83 -27.38
C TYR A 133 22.04 -42.87 -28.14
N LYS A 134 21.11 -43.79 -27.83
CA LYS A 134 19.80 -43.84 -28.52
C LYS A 134 18.96 -42.59 -28.21
N LYS A 135 18.61 -41.79 -29.22
CA LYS A 135 17.73 -40.60 -29.11
C LYS A 135 16.29 -41.02 -28.82
N GLY A 136 15.59 -40.32 -27.91
CA GLY A 136 14.15 -40.48 -27.65
C GLY A 136 13.74 -41.18 -26.33
N GLN A 137 14.66 -41.80 -25.59
CA GLN A 137 14.34 -42.39 -24.27
C GLN A 137 14.56 -41.38 -23.14
N LYS A 138 13.57 -41.24 -22.24
CA LYS A 138 13.70 -40.52 -20.98
C LYS A 138 14.56 -41.35 -20.02
N ARG A 139 15.68 -40.81 -19.53
CA ARG A 139 16.60 -41.55 -18.67
C ARG A 139 16.87 -40.84 -17.35
N THR A 140 17.01 -41.64 -16.31
CA THR A 140 17.24 -41.23 -14.91
C THR A 140 18.60 -41.72 -14.37
N VAL A 141 19.50 -42.15 -15.26
CA VAL A 141 20.85 -42.63 -14.95
C VAL A 141 21.89 -41.50 -15.06
N GLY A 142 23.00 -41.61 -14.34
CA GLY A 142 24.06 -40.60 -14.28
C GLY A 142 25.06 -40.63 -15.46
N GLY A 143 25.26 -41.78 -16.11
CA GLY A 143 26.15 -41.91 -17.27
C GLY A 143 25.59 -41.25 -18.53
N LYS A 144 26.31 -40.33 -19.18
CA LYS A 144 25.81 -39.61 -20.39
C LYS A 144 26.74 -39.68 -21.60
N ASN A 145 28.04 -39.48 -21.40
CA ASN A 145 28.96 -39.13 -22.49
C ASN A 145 29.85 -40.27 -22.99
N GLY A 146 29.85 -41.43 -22.32
CA GLY A 146 30.59 -42.62 -22.76
C GLY A 146 32.10 -42.59 -22.51
N TYR A 147 32.58 -41.75 -21.57
CA TYR A 147 33.99 -41.64 -21.19
C TYR A 147 34.33 -42.33 -19.87
N GLY A 148 33.43 -42.29 -18.87
CA GLY A 148 33.69 -42.61 -17.45
C GLY A 148 34.64 -43.77 -17.18
N ALA A 149 34.24 -45.01 -17.50
CA ALA A 149 35.07 -46.17 -17.20
C ALA A 149 36.39 -46.24 -18.00
N LYS A 150 36.48 -45.56 -19.16
CA LYS A 150 37.72 -45.48 -19.95
C LYS A 150 38.70 -44.49 -19.33
N ILE A 151 38.20 -43.40 -18.74
CA ILE A 151 39.05 -42.46 -17.98
C ILE A 151 39.79 -43.21 -16.88
N VAL A 152 39.08 -44.10 -16.16
CA VAL A 152 39.70 -44.96 -15.14
C VAL A 152 40.83 -45.80 -15.73
N ASN A 153 40.56 -46.50 -16.84
CA ASN A 153 41.56 -47.32 -17.53
C ASN A 153 42.78 -46.50 -18.03
N ILE A 154 42.55 -45.28 -18.55
CA ILE A 154 43.61 -44.38 -19.03
C ILE A 154 44.52 -43.91 -17.89
N PHE A 155 43.98 -43.61 -16.70
CA PHE A 155 44.77 -43.13 -15.55
C PHE A 155 45.19 -44.25 -14.59
N SER A 156 45.10 -45.51 -15.02
CA SER A 156 45.55 -46.67 -14.25
C SER A 156 46.81 -47.28 -14.86
N GLU A 157 47.69 -47.80 -14.01
CA GLU A 157 48.81 -48.66 -14.41
C GLU A 157 48.27 -49.93 -15.08
N TRP A 158 47.23 -50.51 -14.47
CA TRP A 158 46.44 -51.60 -15.02
C TRP A 158 44.97 -51.55 -14.57
N PHE A 159 44.10 -52.17 -15.37
CA PHE A 159 42.65 -52.18 -15.19
C PHE A 159 42.07 -53.54 -15.61
N ASP A 160 41.40 -54.20 -14.66
CA ASP A 160 40.76 -55.50 -14.82
C ASP A 160 39.24 -55.40 -14.85
N VAL A 161 38.66 -56.08 -15.84
CA VAL A 161 37.22 -56.29 -15.96
C VAL A 161 36.89 -57.75 -15.72
N GLU A 162 36.03 -58.03 -14.74
CA GLU A 162 35.46 -59.35 -14.53
C GLU A 162 33.93 -59.28 -14.50
N THR A 163 33.24 -60.12 -15.26
CA THR A 163 31.77 -60.20 -15.22
C THR A 163 31.26 -61.62 -15.42
N GLY A 164 30.26 -62.00 -14.63
CA GLY A 164 29.52 -63.25 -14.78
C GLY A 164 28.16 -62.99 -15.42
N ASP A 165 27.88 -63.62 -16.56
CA ASP A 165 26.61 -63.50 -17.27
C ASP A 165 25.83 -64.83 -17.17
N ARG A 166 24.73 -64.80 -16.41
CA ARG A 166 23.88 -65.99 -16.22
C ARG A 166 23.10 -66.39 -17.48
N VAL A 167 22.89 -65.45 -18.43
CA VAL A 167 22.12 -65.70 -19.65
C VAL A 167 22.96 -66.49 -20.65
N THR A 168 24.19 -66.05 -20.86
CA THR A 168 25.15 -66.75 -21.74
C THR A 168 25.88 -67.89 -21.02
N LYS A 169 25.77 -67.97 -19.68
CA LYS A 169 26.48 -68.92 -18.82
C LYS A 169 27.99 -68.83 -18.99
N GLN A 170 28.49 -67.61 -19.15
CA GLN A 170 29.90 -67.31 -19.37
C GLN A 170 30.42 -66.39 -18.25
N LYS A 171 31.70 -66.57 -17.92
CA LYS A 171 32.50 -65.63 -17.15
C LYS A 171 33.51 -65.02 -18.09
N TYR A 172 33.62 -63.70 -18.03
CA TYR A 172 34.56 -62.90 -18.81
C TYR A 172 35.58 -62.29 -17.87
N SER A 173 36.86 -62.39 -18.20
CA SER A 173 37.92 -61.60 -17.59
C SER A 173 38.85 -61.02 -18.65
N GLN A 174 39.23 -59.75 -18.51
CA GLN A 174 40.19 -59.10 -19.39
C GLN A 174 41.05 -58.10 -18.61
N HIS A 175 42.35 -58.13 -18.90
CA HIS A 175 43.37 -57.26 -18.33
C HIS A 175 43.77 -56.19 -19.35
N PHE A 176 43.79 -54.94 -18.91
CA PHE A 176 44.31 -53.78 -19.66
C PHE A 176 45.47 -53.20 -18.86
N TYR A 177 46.51 -52.72 -19.55
CA TYR A 177 47.69 -52.16 -18.89
C TYR A 177 48.32 -51.05 -19.73
N ASN A 178 49.31 -50.36 -19.15
CA ASN A 178 50.01 -49.24 -19.79
C ASN A 178 49.02 -48.13 -20.20
N ASN A 179 48.19 -47.67 -19.26
CA ASN A 179 47.24 -46.57 -19.46
C ASN A 179 46.24 -46.81 -20.61
N MET A 180 45.68 -48.03 -20.73
CA MET A 180 44.79 -48.45 -21.82
C MET A 180 45.46 -48.51 -23.21
N LYS A 181 46.80 -48.54 -23.33
CA LYS A 181 47.48 -48.74 -24.62
C LYS A 181 47.49 -50.21 -25.03
N GLU A 182 47.61 -51.09 -24.05
CA GLU A 182 47.76 -52.52 -24.25
C GLU A 182 46.68 -53.30 -23.48
N LYS A 183 46.44 -54.54 -23.93
CA LYS A 183 45.44 -55.43 -23.34
C LYS A 183 45.76 -56.87 -23.68
N ASP A 184 45.31 -57.76 -22.81
CA ASP A 184 45.28 -59.18 -23.09
C ASP A 184 44.00 -59.57 -23.84
N ASP A 185 44.05 -60.74 -24.49
CA ASP A 185 42.86 -61.36 -25.05
C ASP A 185 41.87 -61.75 -23.93
N PRO A 186 40.56 -61.59 -24.16
CA PRO A 186 39.58 -61.90 -23.13
C PRO A 186 39.50 -63.40 -22.85
N VAL A 187 39.58 -63.76 -21.57
CA VAL A 187 39.41 -65.14 -21.11
C VAL A 187 37.93 -65.41 -20.87
N ILE A 188 37.38 -66.37 -21.61
CA ILE A 188 35.97 -66.79 -21.50
C ILE A 188 35.89 -68.20 -20.89
N GLN A 189 35.20 -68.32 -19.76
CA GLN A 189 35.01 -69.58 -19.05
C GLN A 189 33.53 -69.91 -18.89
N LYS A 190 33.18 -71.20 -18.71
CA LYS A 190 31.81 -71.59 -18.34
C LYS A 190 31.48 -71.07 -16.94
N TYR A 191 30.27 -70.55 -16.75
CA TYR A 191 29.83 -69.94 -15.50
C TYR A 191 28.38 -70.30 -15.15
N SER A 192 28.15 -70.70 -13.90
CA SER A 192 26.82 -71.06 -13.39
C SER A 192 26.47 -70.34 -12.08
N GLY A 193 27.26 -69.35 -11.67
CA GLY A 193 27.02 -68.56 -10.46
C GLY A 193 26.03 -67.42 -10.67
N LYS A 194 25.88 -66.57 -9.64
CA LYS A 194 25.05 -65.36 -9.69
C LYS A 194 25.69 -64.31 -10.61
N PRO A 195 24.92 -63.53 -11.38
CA PRO A 195 25.48 -62.51 -12.24
C PRO A 195 26.12 -61.38 -11.41
N TYR A 196 27.24 -60.84 -11.89
CA TYR A 196 27.97 -59.76 -11.24
C TYR A 196 28.87 -59.00 -12.21
N THR A 197 29.33 -57.83 -11.81
CA THR A 197 30.39 -57.07 -12.47
C THR A 197 31.38 -56.59 -11.42
N LYS A 198 32.68 -56.82 -11.65
CA LYS A 198 33.78 -56.39 -10.79
C LYS A 198 34.80 -55.66 -11.65
N ILE A 199 35.11 -54.43 -11.24
CA ILE A 199 36.14 -53.60 -11.85
C ILE A 199 37.23 -53.39 -10.81
N THR A 200 38.46 -53.72 -11.16
CA THR A 200 39.62 -53.56 -10.27
C THR A 200 40.70 -52.81 -11.03
N TRP A 201 41.34 -51.83 -10.42
CA TRP A 201 42.41 -51.09 -11.07
C TRP A 201 43.46 -50.65 -10.06
N LYS A 202 44.67 -50.41 -10.56
CA LYS A 202 45.75 -49.78 -9.79
C LYS A 202 46.02 -48.41 -10.36
N THR A 203 45.86 -47.39 -9.54
CA THR A 203 46.15 -46.00 -9.92
C THR A 203 47.62 -45.85 -10.30
N ASP A 204 47.91 -45.12 -11.38
CA ASP A 204 49.27 -44.85 -11.85
C ASP A 204 49.94 -43.80 -10.96
N PHE A 205 50.53 -44.25 -9.85
CA PHE A 205 51.18 -43.41 -8.85
C PHE A 205 52.33 -42.57 -9.41
N ASP A 206 53.11 -43.11 -10.35
CA ASP A 206 54.18 -42.39 -11.02
C ASP A 206 53.64 -41.18 -11.81
N ARG A 207 52.49 -41.33 -12.48
CA ARG A 207 51.83 -40.25 -13.21
C ARG A 207 51.37 -39.10 -12.31
N PHE A 208 50.91 -39.41 -11.10
CA PHE A 208 50.42 -38.43 -10.13
C PHE A 208 51.50 -37.95 -9.16
N ASN A 209 52.72 -38.48 -9.26
CA ASN A 209 53.84 -38.16 -8.39
C ASN A 209 53.52 -38.37 -6.89
N ILE A 210 52.91 -39.53 -6.57
CA ILE A 210 52.55 -39.95 -5.21
C ILE A 210 53.04 -41.38 -4.94
N ASP A 211 53.34 -41.73 -3.67
CA ASP A 211 53.73 -43.10 -3.29
C ASP A 211 52.60 -43.89 -2.59
N ARG A 212 51.56 -43.19 -2.12
CA ARG A 212 50.35 -43.71 -1.47
C ARG A 212 49.23 -42.68 -1.56
N PHE A 213 47.98 -43.10 -1.32
CA PHE A 213 46.93 -42.12 -1.05
C PHE A 213 47.19 -41.42 0.30
N SER A 214 46.87 -40.13 0.38
CA SER A 214 46.89 -39.38 1.64
C SER A 214 45.65 -39.72 2.49
N ASP A 215 45.76 -39.55 3.81
CA ASP A 215 44.64 -39.76 4.74
C ASP A 215 43.41 -38.92 4.36
N ASP A 216 43.64 -37.70 3.86
CA ASP A 216 42.60 -36.78 3.38
C ASP A 216 41.90 -37.32 2.13
N MET A 217 42.68 -37.83 1.17
CA MET A 217 42.16 -38.45 -0.05
C MET A 217 41.34 -39.70 0.28
N VAL A 218 41.83 -40.56 1.17
CA VAL A 218 41.11 -41.75 1.64
C VAL A 218 39.82 -41.37 2.36
N SER A 219 39.86 -40.37 3.26
CA SER A 219 38.69 -39.88 3.99
C SER A 219 37.61 -39.32 3.04
N PHE A 220 38.04 -38.61 1.99
CA PHE A 220 37.14 -38.06 0.98
C PHE A 220 36.53 -39.17 0.09
N MET A 221 37.34 -40.13 -0.38
CA MET A 221 36.87 -41.29 -1.14
C MET A 221 35.91 -42.16 -0.32
N LYS A 222 36.24 -42.42 0.95
CA LYS A 222 35.37 -43.16 1.90
C LYS A 222 34.04 -42.45 2.08
N ARG A 223 34.04 -41.11 2.25
CA ARG A 223 32.81 -40.31 2.28
C ARG A 223 31.97 -40.51 1.02
N ARG A 224 32.58 -40.57 -0.16
CA ARG A 224 31.83 -40.80 -1.42
C ARG A 224 31.17 -42.19 -1.48
N VAL A 225 31.77 -43.22 -0.89
CA VAL A 225 31.12 -44.54 -0.74
C VAL A 225 29.89 -44.44 0.17
N TYR A 226 29.99 -43.67 1.27
CA TYR A 226 28.87 -43.39 2.16
C TYR A 226 27.76 -42.59 1.46
N ASP A 227 28.10 -41.64 0.58
CA ASP A 227 27.13 -40.94 -0.27
C ASP A 227 26.31 -41.95 -1.09
N ILE A 228 26.96 -42.95 -1.70
CA ILE A 228 26.27 -44.00 -2.47
C ILE A 228 25.34 -44.83 -1.57
N ALA A 229 25.75 -45.18 -0.35
CA ALA A 229 24.88 -45.86 0.60
C ALA A 229 23.63 -45.03 0.95
N GLY A 230 23.79 -43.71 1.11
CA GLY A 230 22.68 -42.80 1.43
C GLY A 230 21.71 -42.51 0.28
N VAL A 231 22.17 -42.50 -0.97
CA VAL A 231 21.37 -42.12 -2.16
C VAL A 231 20.91 -43.31 -3.01
N THR A 232 21.20 -44.53 -2.55
CA THR A 232 20.75 -45.79 -3.17
C THR A 232 19.56 -46.35 -2.39
N ASP A 233 18.70 -47.10 -3.08
CA ASP A 233 17.57 -47.82 -2.48
C ASP A 233 18.03 -48.65 -1.26
N SER A 234 17.27 -48.55 -0.16
CA SER A 234 17.54 -49.21 1.14
C SER A 234 17.67 -50.73 1.08
N LYS A 235 17.27 -51.33 -0.05
CA LYS A 235 17.43 -52.77 -0.34
C LYS A 235 18.84 -53.17 -0.76
N VAL A 236 19.72 -52.21 -1.06
CA VAL A 236 21.11 -52.47 -1.46
C VAL A 236 22.05 -52.30 -0.28
N SER A 237 22.81 -53.33 0.05
CA SER A 237 23.84 -53.27 1.08
C SER A 237 25.16 -52.78 0.47
N VAL A 238 25.73 -51.70 1.02
CA VAL A 238 27.01 -51.15 0.56
C VAL A 238 28.10 -51.50 1.57
N TYR A 239 29.22 -52.03 1.07
CA TYR A 239 30.38 -52.41 1.88
C TYR A 239 31.60 -51.58 1.52
N TYR A 240 32.41 -51.23 2.52
CA TYR A 240 33.71 -50.59 2.37
C TYR A 240 34.77 -51.46 3.06
N ASN A 241 35.76 -51.96 2.31
CA ASN A 241 36.79 -52.90 2.80
C ASN A 241 36.18 -54.08 3.58
N ASP A 242 35.15 -54.71 3.00
CA ASP A 242 34.36 -55.81 3.57
C ASP A 242 33.53 -55.49 4.83
N GLU A 243 33.54 -54.25 5.31
CA GLU A 243 32.67 -53.78 6.39
C GLU A 243 31.36 -53.21 5.84
N LEU A 244 30.24 -53.60 6.44
CA LEU A 244 28.91 -53.10 6.06
C LEU A 244 28.73 -51.64 6.52
N ILE A 245 28.33 -50.76 5.60
CA ILE A 245 27.95 -49.39 5.94
C ILE A 245 26.52 -49.40 6.49
N HIS A 246 26.35 -48.99 7.74
CA HIS A 246 25.05 -48.97 8.44
C HIS A 246 24.20 -47.72 8.11
N ILE A 247 23.98 -47.44 6.83
CA ILE A 247 23.11 -46.36 6.33
C ILE A 247 22.00 -47.00 5.50
N LYS A 248 20.74 -46.83 5.91
CA LYS A 248 19.59 -47.46 5.23
C LYS A 248 18.71 -46.45 4.50
N SER A 249 18.90 -45.16 4.72
CA SER A 249 18.09 -44.10 4.12
C SER A 249 18.90 -42.82 3.91
N PHE A 250 18.36 -41.93 3.07
CA PHE A 250 18.91 -40.59 2.92
C PHE A 250 18.85 -39.78 4.23
N GLU A 251 17.88 -40.08 5.10
CA GLU A 251 17.76 -39.50 6.45
C GLU A 251 18.94 -39.92 7.35
N ASP A 252 19.30 -41.21 7.35
CA ASP A 252 20.47 -41.71 8.10
C ASP A 252 21.76 -41.02 7.61
N TYR A 253 21.89 -40.84 6.30
CA TYR A 253 23.04 -40.17 5.69
C TYR A 253 23.13 -38.68 6.08
N MET A 254 22.04 -37.91 5.98
CA MET A 254 22.07 -36.49 6.40
C MET A 254 22.37 -36.33 7.90
N ASN A 255 22.06 -37.34 8.71
CA ASN A 255 22.35 -37.33 10.13
C ASN A 255 23.84 -37.50 10.46
N LEU A 256 24.66 -37.94 9.52
CA LEU A 256 26.12 -37.95 9.67
C LEU A 256 26.74 -36.56 9.66
N TYR A 257 26.07 -35.56 9.08
CA TYR A 257 26.52 -34.18 9.13
C TYR A 257 26.25 -33.58 10.50
N SER A 258 27.21 -32.87 11.09
CA SER A 258 26.96 -32.12 12.33
C SER A 258 25.97 -30.96 12.09
N SER A 259 25.06 -30.73 13.03
CA SER A 259 24.12 -29.59 13.03
C SER A 259 23.83 -29.16 14.47
N GLU A 260 23.75 -27.85 14.71
CA GLU A 260 23.35 -27.29 16.01
C GLU A 260 21.85 -27.41 16.29
N THR A 261 21.07 -27.64 15.23
CA THR A 261 19.61 -27.69 15.28
C THR A 261 19.09 -29.02 14.78
N GLU A 262 17.89 -29.38 15.23
CA GLU A 262 17.18 -30.56 14.76
C GLU A 262 17.05 -30.50 13.22
N LYS A 263 17.46 -31.59 12.56
CA LYS A 263 17.28 -31.72 11.12
C LYS A 263 15.91 -32.31 10.85
N VAL A 264 15.18 -31.72 9.92
CA VAL A 264 13.83 -32.15 9.55
C VAL A 264 13.88 -32.83 8.18
N PHE A 265 13.39 -34.05 8.08
CA PHE A 265 13.36 -34.84 6.85
C PHE A 265 11.93 -35.09 6.34
N GLU A 266 11.74 -35.04 5.02
CA GLU A 266 10.51 -35.46 4.33
C GLU A 266 10.84 -36.09 2.96
N LYS A 267 10.36 -37.31 2.73
CA LYS A 267 10.29 -37.89 1.38
C LYS A 267 9.09 -37.30 0.65
N LEU A 268 9.35 -36.29 -0.21
CA LEU A 268 8.31 -35.57 -0.93
C LEU A 268 7.64 -36.42 -2.01
N SER A 269 8.41 -37.32 -2.65
CA SER A 269 7.92 -38.29 -3.64
C SER A 269 8.95 -39.41 -3.87
N GLU A 270 8.68 -40.36 -4.75
CA GLU A 270 9.67 -41.35 -5.20
C GLU A 270 10.90 -40.75 -5.90
N ARG A 271 10.85 -39.48 -6.32
CA ARG A 271 11.95 -38.79 -7.01
C ARG A 271 12.57 -37.65 -6.20
N TRP A 272 12.07 -37.36 -4.99
CA TRP A 272 12.48 -36.19 -4.22
C TRP A 272 12.49 -36.52 -2.73
N GLU A 273 13.67 -36.41 -2.13
CA GLU A 273 13.91 -36.53 -0.69
C GLU A 273 14.59 -35.24 -0.20
N LEU A 274 14.02 -34.63 0.84
CA LEU A 274 14.43 -33.32 1.33
C LEU A 274 14.69 -33.36 2.83
N GLY A 275 15.91 -33.02 3.22
CA GLY A 275 16.30 -32.69 4.58
C GLY A 275 16.59 -31.19 4.71
N VAL A 276 16.21 -30.58 5.83
CA VAL A 276 16.49 -29.17 6.12
C VAL A 276 16.93 -29.03 7.56
N SER A 277 17.95 -28.21 7.81
CA SER A 277 18.33 -27.76 9.15
C SER A 277 18.62 -26.26 9.15
N VAL A 278 18.74 -25.68 10.34
CA VAL A 278 19.03 -24.26 10.50
C VAL A 278 20.54 -24.05 10.49
N SER A 279 21.03 -23.33 9.48
CA SER A 279 22.44 -22.96 9.38
C SER A 279 22.79 -21.82 10.34
N LYS A 280 24.08 -21.62 10.63
CA LYS A 280 24.53 -20.53 11.52
C LYS A 280 24.29 -19.16 10.87
N ASP A 281 24.98 -18.88 9.76
CA ASP A 281 24.98 -17.54 9.12
C ASP A 281 25.04 -17.55 7.58
N LYS A 282 25.12 -18.73 6.94
CA LYS A 282 25.26 -18.86 5.49
C LYS A 282 24.38 -20.00 4.97
N PHE A 283 23.87 -19.82 3.75
CA PHE A 283 23.20 -20.90 3.02
C PHE A 283 24.20 -22.02 2.69
N GLU A 284 23.83 -23.24 3.04
CA GLU A 284 24.62 -24.45 2.77
C GLU A 284 23.74 -25.50 2.08
N GLN A 285 24.37 -26.37 1.27
CA GLN A 285 23.64 -27.39 0.54
C GLN A 285 24.47 -28.65 0.32
N VAL A 286 23.82 -29.80 0.41
CA VAL A 286 24.34 -31.11 0.01
C VAL A 286 23.31 -31.74 -0.90
N SER A 287 23.60 -31.85 -2.20
CA SER A 287 22.62 -32.33 -3.16
C SER A 287 23.14 -33.40 -4.12
N PHE A 288 22.22 -34.27 -4.54
CA PHE A 288 22.46 -35.36 -5.45
C PHE A 288 21.40 -35.38 -6.54
N VAL A 289 21.85 -35.55 -7.79
CA VAL A 289 21.00 -35.71 -8.98
C VAL A 289 21.31 -37.05 -9.60
N ASN A 290 20.37 -38.00 -9.57
CA ASN A 290 20.58 -39.37 -10.06
C ASN A 290 21.85 -40.01 -9.46
N GLY A 291 22.12 -39.79 -8.17
CA GLY A 291 23.31 -40.32 -7.47
C GLY A 291 24.64 -39.62 -7.78
N ILE A 292 24.63 -38.61 -8.66
CA ILE A 292 25.78 -37.72 -8.90
C ILE A 292 25.75 -36.62 -7.84
N ALA A 293 26.86 -36.42 -7.14
CA ALA A 293 27.00 -35.31 -6.20
C ALA A 293 27.07 -33.97 -6.95
N THR A 294 26.22 -33.01 -6.56
CA THR A 294 26.20 -31.65 -7.12
C THR A 294 26.63 -30.63 -6.05
N PRO A 295 27.94 -30.56 -5.71
CA PRO A 295 28.44 -29.69 -4.63
C PRO A 295 28.27 -28.19 -4.92
N LYS A 296 28.15 -27.79 -6.20
CA LYS A 296 27.85 -26.41 -6.60
C LYS A 296 26.35 -26.13 -6.75
N GLY A 297 25.50 -27.10 -6.43
CA GLY A 297 24.04 -26.99 -6.47
C GLY A 297 23.50 -26.86 -7.89
N GLY A 298 22.55 -25.96 -8.12
CA GLY A 298 21.94 -25.76 -9.43
C GLY A 298 20.44 -25.49 -9.35
N VAL A 299 19.78 -25.62 -10.50
CA VAL A 299 18.35 -25.26 -10.65
C VAL A 299 17.44 -26.07 -9.70
N HIS A 300 17.79 -27.32 -9.38
CA HIS A 300 17.05 -28.16 -8.43
C HIS A 300 17.10 -27.59 -7.00
N VAL A 301 18.28 -27.20 -6.53
CA VAL A 301 18.47 -26.59 -5.21
C VAL A 301 17.78 -25.24 -5.13
N ASP A 302 17.92 -24.39 -6.15
CA ASP A 302 17.28 -23.08 -6.18
C ASP A 302 15.75 -23.19 -6.18
N THR A 303 15.19 -24.17 -6.89
CA THR A 303 13.75 -24.44 -6.92
C THR A 303 13.23 -24.80 -5.53
N VAL A 304 13.88 -25.77 -4.86
CA VAL A 304 13.48 -26.20 -3.51
C VAL A 304 13.65 -25.08 -2.48
N THR A 305 14.77 -24.35 -2.53
CA THR A 305 15.07 -23.26 -1.59
C THR A 305 14.07 -22.11 -1.71
N LYS A 306 13.59 -21.82 -2.93
CA LYS A 306 12.53 -20.82 -3.16
C LYS A 306 11.20 -21.26 -2.54
N LEU A 307 10.80 -22.52 -2.75
CA LEU A 307 9.58 -23.07 -2.16
C LEU A 307 9.62 -23.05 -0.63
N LEU A 308 10.77 -23.40 -0.03
CA LEU A 308 11.00 -23.31 1.41
C LEU A 308 10.89 -21.86 1.92
N SER A 309 11.61 -20.94 1.28
CA SER A 309 11.62 -19.52 1.68
C SER A 309 10.22 -18.91 1.65
N SER A 310 9.49 -19.09 0.55
CA SER A 310 8.11 -18.57 0.42
C SER A 310 7.15 -19.22 1.42
N GLY A 311 7.29 -20.53 1.68
CA GLY A 311 6.49 -21.26 2.67
C GLY A 311 6.71 -20.72 4.09
N VAL A 312 7.96 -20.54 4.49
CA VAL A 312 8.35 -19.99 5.80
C VAL A 312 7.83 -18.56 5.99
N VAL A 313 7.99 -17.69 4.98
CA VAL A 313 7.46 -16.31 5.05
C VAL A 313 5.94 -16.32 5.23
N LYS A 314 5.21 -17.16 4.48
CA LYS A 314 3.75 -17.31 4.62
C LYS A 314 3.37 -17.80 6.02
N TYR A 315 4.13 -18.73 6.58
CA TYR A 315 3.91 -19.23 7.94
C TYR A 315 4.13 -18.16 9.01
N ILE A 316 5.24 -17.42 8.95
CA ILE A 316 5.55 -16.33 9.90
C ILE A 316 4.51 -15.21 9.79
N LYS A 317 4.10 -14.83 8.58
CA LYS A 317 3.06 -13.82 8.37
C LYS A 317 1.72 -14.22 8.99
N LYS A 318 1.36 -15.51 8.88
CA LYS A 318 0.12 -16.06 9.47
C LYS A 318 0.19 -16.15 10.99
N THR A 319 1.32 -16.58 11.56
CA THR A 319 1.44 -16.89 13.00
C THR A 319 1.94 -15.72 13.85
N LYS A 320 2.92 -14.96 13.37
CA LYS A 320 3.57 -13.85 14.09
C LYS A 320 3.15 -12.47 13.60
N LYS A 321 2.32 -12.39 12.55
CA LYS A 321 1.81 -11.14 11.94
C LYS A 321 2.92 -10.15 11.52
N LYS A 322 4.12 -10.66 11.23
CA LYS A 322 5.26 -9.88 10.71
C LYS A 322 5.52 -10.28 9.26
N ASP A 323 5.86 -9.30 8.42
CA ASP A 323 6.24 -9.51 7.02
C ASP A 323 7.76 -9.51 6.91
N ILE A 324 8.33 -10.48 6.19
CA ILE A 324 9.79 -10.68 6.15
C ILE A 324 10.24 -10.94 4.70
N PRO A 325 11.36 -10.35 4.24
CA PRO A 325 11.95 -10.66 2.95
C PRO A 325 12.38 -12.13 2.82
N GLU A 326 12.03 -12.80 1.71
CA GLU A 326 12.41 -14.19 1.43
C GLU A 326 13.93 -14.42 1.49
N LYS A 327 14.71 -13.43 1.04
CA LYS A 327 16.18 -13.47 1.09
C LYS A 327 16.73 -13.67 2.50
N TYR A 328 16.03 -13.22 3.53
CA TYR A 328 16.48 -13.36 4.91
C TYR A 328 16.33 -14.81 5.40
N VAL A 329 15.34 -15.55 4.87
CA VAL A 329 15.16 -16.98 5.18
C VAL A 329 16.27 -17.82 4.57
N LYS A 330 16.59 -17.61 3.27
CA LYS A 330 17.58 -18.40 2.54
C LYS A 330 18.93 -18.51 3.26
N ASN A 331 19.40 -17.43 3.88
CA ASN A 331 20.72 -17.41 4.53
C ASN A 331 20.85 -18.33 5.74
N TYR A 332 19.73 -18.75 6.34
CA TYR A 332 19.70 -19.59 7.55
C TYR A 332 19.30 -21.03 7.26
N LEU A 333 19.34 -21.47 5.99
CA LEU A 333 19.01 -22.83 5.59
C LEU A 333 20.26 -23.63 5.24
N THR A 334 20.34 -24.85 5.78
CA THR A 334 21.15 -25.94 5.23
C THR A 334 20.20 -26.94 4.58
N VAL A 335 20.40 -27.23 3.29
CA VAL A 335 19.50 -28.08 2.49
C VAL A 335 20.19 -29.37 2.07
N TYR A 336 19.61 -30.50 2.42
CA TYR A 336 20.00 -31.84 1.98
C TYR A 336 19.00 -32.34 0.94
N LEU A 337 19.43 -32.65 -0.28
CA LEU A 337 18.53 -32.92 -1.38
C LEU A 337 18.97 -34.13 -2.20
N ASN A 338 18.19 -35.20 -2.20
CA ASN A 338 18.35 -36.29 -3.16
C ASN A 338 17.20 -36.25 -4.17
N CYS A 339 17.51 -36.20 -5.47
CA CYS A 339 16.49 -36.12 -6.49
C CYS A 339 16.80 -36.90 -7.76
N VAL A 340 15.74 -37.27 -8.47
CA VAL A 340 15.79 -37.99 -9.74
C VAL A 340 15.26 -37.11 -10.87
N ILE A 341 16.13 -36.74 -11.80
CA ILE A 341 15.86 -35.80 -12.89
C ILE A 341 15.93 -36.53 -14.23
N GLU A 342 14.96 -36.26 -15.12
CA GLU A 342 14.96 -36.79 -16.48
C GLU A 342 16.00 -36.06 -17.34
N ASN A 343 16.92 -36.81 -17.94
CA ASN A 343 17.94 -36.33 -18.87
C ASN A 343 18.69 -35.08 -18.35
N PRO A 344 19.34 -35.14 -17.18
CA PRO A 344 19.95 -33.97 -16.59
C PRO A 344 21.08 -33.41 -17.46
N SER A 345 21.21 -32.09 -17.45
CA SER A 345 22.31 -31.33 -18.02
C SER A 345 23.05 -30.60 -16.91
N PHE A 346 24.37 -30.49 -17.08
CA PHE A 346 25.29 -29.89 -16.14
C PHE A 346 26.13 -28.83 -16.85
N ASP A 347 26.81 -27.99 -16.08
CA ASP A 347 27.72 -26.95 -16.56
C ASP A 347 28.99 -27.50 -17.20
N SER A 348 29.52 -28.61 -16.68
CA SER A 348 30.76 -29.23 -17.14
C SER A 348 30.66 -30.77 -17.15
N GLN A 349 31.75 -31.41 -17.60
CA GLN A 349 31.93 -32.86 -17.52
C GLN A 349 32.08 -33.39 -16.08
N THR A 350 32.54 -32.55 -15.14
CA THR A 350 32.64 -32.92 -13.71
C THR A 350 31.26 -33.02 -13.05
N LYS A 351 30.23 -32.44 -13.66
CA LYS A 351 28.80 -32.50 -13.26
C LYS A 351 28.50 -31.90 -11.88
N GLU A 352 29.24 -30.87 -11.50
CA GLU A 352 29.13 -30.27 -10.17
C GLU A 352 27.91 -29.35 -10.00
N ARG A 353 27.42 -28.73 -11.09
CA ARG A 353 26.23 -27.88 -11.07
C ARG A 353 25.21 -28.28 -12.13
N MET A 354 23.96 -28.52 -11.71
CA MET A 354 22.88 -28.86 -12.64
C MET A 354 22.28 -27.60 -13.29
N THR A 355 22.13 -27.62 -14.63
CA THR A 355 21.61 -26.50 -15.45
C THR A 355 20.25 -26.80 -16.09
N THR A 356 19.71 -28.02 -15.92
CA THR A 356 18.39 -28.41 -16.45
C THR A 356 17.30 -27.43 -16.00
N PRO A 357 16.46 -26.88 -16.90
CA PRO A 357 15.34 -26.03 -16.52
C PRO A 357 14.25 -26.80 -15.73
N LYS A 358 13.58 -26.11 -14.80
CA LYS A 358 12.51 -26.68 -13.94
C LYS A 358 11.41 -27.41 -14.71
N SER A 359 11.05 -26.94 -15.91
CA SER A 359 10.02 -27.56 -16.77
C SER A 359 10.41 -28.92 -17.33
N LYS A 360 11.72 -29.25 -17.33
CA LYS A 360 12.27 -30.49 -17.89
C LYS A 360 12.65 -31.52 -16.83
N PHE A 361 12.35 -31.28 -15.54
CA PHE A 361 12.70 -32.22 -14.47
C PHE A 361 11.99 -33.57 -14.57
N GLY A 362 10.81 -33.60 -15.22
CA GLY A 362 9.91 -34.76 -15.23
C GLY A 362 9.07 -34.91 -13.96
N SER A 363 9.41 -34.20 -12.88
CA SER A 363 8.61 -34.06 -11.66
C SER A 363 9.00 -32.78 -10.92
N LEU A 364 8.09 -32.20 -10.12
CA LEU A 364 8.37 -31.02 -9.30
C LEU A 364 8.22 -31.35 -7.82
N PRO A 365 9.08 -30.82 -6.94
CA PRO A 365 8.97 -31.02 -5.50
C PRO A 365 7.71 -30.31 -4.97
N GLN A 366 6.93 -31.01 -4.15
CA GLN A 366 5.79 -30.45 -3.42
C GLN A 366 6.08 -30.54 -1.93
N ILE A 367 6.18 -29.38 -1.27
CA ILE A 367 6.52 -29.29 0.15
C ILE A 367 5.25 -29.10 0.96
N SER A 368 5.04 -29.93 1.98
CA SER A 368 3.83 -29.88 2.79
C SER A 368 3.84 -28.73 3.80
N ASP A 369 2.66 -28.17 4.11
CA ASP A 369 2.53 -27.16 5.18
C ASP A 369 2.99 -27.72 6.55
N LYS A 370 2.87 -29.04 6.75
CA LYS A 370 3.34 -29.74 7.97
C LYS A 370 4.86 -29.70 8.08
N PHE A 371 5.57 -29.88 6.96
CA PHE A 371 7.03 -29.79 6.92
C PHE A 371 7.52 -28.36 7.15
N ILE A 372 6.89 -27.37 6.50
CA ILE A 372 7.19 -25.95 6.75
C ILE A 372 7.01 -25.58 8.23
N LYS A 373 5.93 -26.08 8.86
CA LYS A 373 5.70 -25.88 10.30
C LYS A 373 6.85 -26.43 11.14
N LYS A 374 7.26 -27.69 10.90
CA LYS A 374 8.37 -28.32 11.63
C LYS A 374 9.68 -27.54 11.49
N ILE A 375 10.00 -27.07 10.28
CA ILE A 375 11.20 -26.25 10.04
C ILE A 375 11.14 -24.91 10.79
N CYS A 376 9.97 -24.28 10.85
CA CYS A 376 9.82 -23.04 11.61
C CYS A 376 10.00 -23.26 13.12
N GLU A 377 9.56 -24.42 13.63
CA GLU A 377 9.68 -24.83 15.03
C GLU A 377 11.09 -25.34 15.40
N SER A 378 11.93 -25.70 14.42
CA SER A 378 13.33 -26.12 14.66
C SER A 378 14.29 -24.94 14.96
N GLY A 379 13.76 -23.75 15.23
CA GLY A 379 14.53 -22.54 15.56
C GLY A 379 14.76 -21.55 14.40
N LEU A 380 14.30 -21.86 13.19
CA LEU A 380 14.46 -20.98 12.03
C LEU A 380 13.68 -19.67 12.20
N SER A 381 12.46 -19.75 12.75
CA SER A 381 11.58 -18.59 12.86
C SER A 381 12.14 -17.53 13.80
N GLU A 382 12.70 -17.93 14.96
CA GLU A 382 13.36 -17.01 15.88
C GLU A 382 14.59 -16.36 15.26
N ARG A 383 15.48 -17.13 14.60
CA ARG A 383 16.69 -16.58 13.98
C ARG A 383 16.37 -15.56 12.89
N VAL A 384 15.42 -15.85 12.01
CA VAL A 384 15.00 -14.94 10.94
C VAL A 384 14.38 -13.66 11.51
N LEU A 385 13.57 -13.76 12.57
CA LEU A 385 12.98 -12.60 13.24
C LEU A 385 14.04 -11.72 13.91
N GLN A 386 14.97 -12.32 14.64
CA GLN A 386 16.08 -11.60 15.27
C GLN A 386 16.95 -10.87 14.24
N TYR A 387 17.25 -11.52 13.11
CA TYR A 387 18.00 -10.88 12.03
C TYR A 387 17.23 -9.71 11.41
N THR A 388 15.92 -9.87 11.21
CA THR A 388 15.06 -8.82 10.68
C THR A 388 15.07 -7.61 11.61
N GLU A 389 14.85 -7.83 12.90
CA GLU A 389 14.92 -6.77 13.92
C GLU A 389 16.30 -6.12 13.99
N PHE A 390 17.37 -6.90 13.90
CA PHE A 390 18.74 -6.36 13.86
C PHE A 390 18.95 -5.45 12.64
N LYS A 391 18.49 -5.85 11.45
CA LYS A 391 18.59 -5.05 10.23
C LYS A 391 17.77 -3.77 10.31
N GLU A 392 16.52 -3.87 10.73
CA GLU A 392 15.63 -2.72 10.91
C GLU A 392 16.23 -1.72 11.93
N ASN A 393 16.72 -2.22 13.07
CA ASN A 393 17.40 -1.39 14.06
C ASN A 393 18.68 -0.74 13.52
N LYS A 394 19.46 -1.46 12.69
CA LYS A 394 20.65 -0.89 12.05
C LYS A 394 20.28 0.22 11.07
N GLU A 395 19.18 0.10 10.35
CA GLU A 395 18.69 1.16 9.45
C GLU A 395 18.16 2.36 10.21
N ALA A 396 17.32 2.16 11.23
CA ALA A 396 16.82 3.24 12.07
C ALA A 396 17.97 4.05 12.70
N LYS A 397 19.04 3.37 13.14
CA LYS A 397 20.26 4.01 13.68
C LYS A 397 20.94 4.97 12.71
N LYS A 398 20.79 4.82 11.39
CA LYS A 398 21.37 5.76 10.39
C LYS A 398 20.74 7.17 10.47
N THR A 399 19.53 7.27 11.03
CA THR A 399 18.80 8.54 11.18
C THR A 399 18.92 9.16 12.57
N ASN A 400 19.66 8.51 13.48
CA ASN A 400 19.84 9.00 14.84
C ASN A 400 20.58 10.36 14.85
N GLY A 401 20.17 11.21 15.79
CA GLY A 401 20.95 12.38 16.16
C GLY A 401 22.10 12.02 17.09
N THR A 402 23.12 12.87 17.11
CA THR A 402 24.22 12.79 18.08
C THR A 402 24.40 14.14 18.74
N LYS A 403 24.78 14.15 20.02
CA LYS A 403 25.07 15.40 20.74
C LYS A 403 26.36 16.01 20.21
N LYS A 404 26.22 16.91 19.24
CA LYS A 404 27.32 17.70 18.65
C LYS A 404 27.03 19.18 18.82
N ASN A 405 28.07 20.01 18.86
CA ASN A 405 27.92 21.44 19.15
C ASN A 405 27.26 22.20 17.98
N LYS A 406 27.52 21.82 16.72
CA LYS A 406 26.94 22.47 15.54
C LYS A 406 26.42 21.44 14.55
N LEU A 407 25.26 21.73 13.97
CA LEU A 407 24.69 20.99 12.85
C LEU A 407 24.74 21.88 11.60
N ARG A 408 25.24 21.37 10.46
CA ARG A 408 25.38 22.16 9.22
C ARG A 408 24.43 21.69 8.12
N ASP A 409 23.90 20.50 8.30
CA ASP A 409 23.15 19.70 7.33
C ASP A 409 21.63 19.91 7.44
N ILE A 410 21.18 20.89 8.24
CA ILE A 410 19.77 21.27 8.40
C ILE A 410 19.62 22.79 8.19
N PRO A 411 19.41 23.26 6.94
CA PRO A 411 19.44 24.69 6.62
C PRO A 411 18.35 25.53 7.32
N LYS A 412 17.19 24.94 7.59
CA LYS A 412 16.07 25.65 8.23
C LYS A 412 16.19 25.77 9.76
N LEU A 413 17.22 25.20 10.38
CA LEU A 413 17.45 25.30 11.82
C LEU A 413 18.14 26.61 12.17
N ASP A 414 17.50 27.42 13.02
CA ASP A 414 18.16 28.49 13.76
C ASP A 414 18.62 27.92 15.10
N ASP A 415 19.86 27.46 15.16
CA ASP A 415 20.38 26.69 16.31
C ASP A 415 20.74 27.62 17.48
N ALA A 416 20.47 27.19 18.72
CA ALA A 416 20.89 27.93 19.90
C ALA A 416 22.42 27.86 20.07
N ASN A 417 23.07 28.96 20.49
CA ASN A 417 24.54 28.98 20.58
C ASN A 417 25.10 27.96 21.58
N TRP A 418 24.32 27.59 22.62
CA TRP A 418 24.73 26.60 23.62
C TRP A 418 24.22 25.18 23.33
N ALA A 419 23.47 24.96 22.23
CA ALA A 419 22.90 23.67 21.93
C ALA A 419 23.99 22.62 21.66
N GLY A 420 23.89 21.46 22.33
CA GLY A 420 24.92 20.41 22.29
C GLY A 420 26.19 20.67 23.11
N THR A 421 26.32 21.83 23.77
CA THR A 421 27.43 22.11 24.70
C THR A 421 27.17 21.53 26.11
N ARG A 422 28.03 21.84 27.10
CA ARG A 422 27.77 21.54 28.52
C ARG A 422 26.50 22.23 29.05
N LYS A 423 26.11 23.36 28.46
CA LYS A 423 24.92 24.15 28.84
C LYS A 423 23.63 23.76 28.08
N SER A 424 23.68 22.70 27.27
CA SER A 424 22.54 22.17 26.48
C SER A 424 21.25 21.95 27.28
N HIS A 425 21.36 21.53 28.55
CA HIS A 425 20.20 21.32 29.42
C HIS A 425 19.42 22.61 29.74
N LEU A 426 20.03 23.79 29.54
CA LEU A 426 19.39 25.10 29.66
C LEU A 426 18.76 25.57 28.35
N CYS A 427 18.99 24.86 27.24
CA CYS A 427 18.51 25.23 25.93
C CYS A 427 17.09 24.71 25.66
N THR A 428 16.27 25.50 24.97
CA THR A 428 14.93 25.13 24.51
C THR A 428 14.86 25.22 22.99
N LEU A 429 14.40 24.15 22.35
CA LEU A 429 14.11 24.13 20.93
C LEU A 429 12.65 24.51 20.70
N ILE A 430 12.39 25.59 19.98
CA ILE A 430 11.04 26.01 19.59
C ILE A 430 10.69 25.36 18.25
N LEU A 431 9.70 24.47 18.26
CA LEU A 431 9.12 23.89 17.06
C LEU A 431 7.94 24.75 16.61
N THR A 432 8.03 25.32 15.40
CA THR A 432 7.01 26.25 14.90
C THR A 432 6.18 25.65 13.78
N GLU A 433 4.91 26.04 13.69
CA GLU A 433 4.04 25.69 12.56
C GLU A 433 4.39 26.54 11.32
N GLY A 434 5.20 25.97 10.43
CA GLY A 434 5.64 26.63 9.21
C GLY A 434 6.63 27.79 9.42
N ASP A 435 6.99 28.44 8.30
CA ASP A 435 7.98 29.52 8.27
C ASP A 435 7.42 30.87 8.80
N SER A 436 6.08 31.04 8.81
CA SER A 436 5.42 32.22 9.37
C SER A 436 5.60 32.31 10.88
N ALA A 437 5.27 31.24 11.62
CA ALA A 437 5.48 31.18 13.07
C ALA A 437 6.98 31.21 13.44
N LYS A 438 7.85 30.65 12.60
CA LYS A 438 9.31 30.79 12.73
C LYS A 438 9.77 32.24 12.75
N SER A 439 9.27 33.07 11.83
CA SER A 439 9.65 34.48 11.75
C SER A 439 9.29 35.24 13.02
N MET A 440 8.12 34.96 13.60
CA MET A 440 7.70 35.49 14.89
C MET A 440 8.61 35.03 16.04
N ALA A 441 8.97 33.74 16.07
CA ALA A 441 9.88 33.20 17.07
C ALA A 441 11.28 33.86 16.99
N ILE A 442 11.82 34.06 15.77
CA ILE A 442 13.11 34.76 15.56
C ILE A 442 13.05 36.21 16.06
N ALA A 443 11.96 36.93 15.83
CA ALA A 443 11.78 38.27 16.38
C ALA A 443 11.79 38.23 17.91
N GLY A 444 11.15 37.23 18.51
CA GLY A 444 11.19 36.93 19.95
C GLY A 444 12.59 36.63 20.49
N LEU A 445 13.44 35.93 19.72
CA LEU A 445 14.83 35.63 20.11
C LEU A 445 15.68 36.88 20.37
N SER A 446 15.33 38.03 19.79
CA SER A 446 16.00 39.31 20.08
C SER A 446 15.82 39.77 21.53
N VAL A 447 14.81 39.24 22.23
CA VAL A 447 14.50 39.54 23.64
C VAL A 447 15.11 38.50 24.58
N VAL A 448 14.90 37.22 24.29
CA VAL A 448 15.32 36.11 25.19
C VAL A 448 16.74 35.62 24.93
N GLY A 449 17.36 36.05 23.82
CA GLY A 449 18.71 35.71 23.41
C GLY A 449 18.83 34.39 22.64
N ARG A 450 19.82 34.32 21.74
CA ARG A 450 20.13 33.13 20.92
C ARG A 450 20.92 32.04 21.65
N ASP A 451 21.39 32.32 22.87
CA ASP A 451 22.20 31.36 23.63
C ASP A 451 21.40 30.15 24.08
N LYS A 452 20.19 30.38 24.58
CA LYS A 452 19.32 29.36 25.16
C LYS A 452 18.23 28.88 24.20
N TYR A 453 17.91 29.60 23.15
CA TYR A 453 16.73 29.31 22.33
C TYR A 453 17.11 29.08 20.87
N GLY A 454 16.64 27.95 20.34
CA GLY A 454 16.73 27.60 18.92
C GLY A 454 15.34 27.48 18.31
N VAL A 455 15.21 27.59 16.99
CA VAL A 455 13.92 27.54 16.29
C VAL A 455 14.01 26.61 15.08
N PHE A 456 13.03 25.73 14.92
CA PHE A 456 12.89 24.87 13.75
C PHE A 456 11.44 24.83 13.24
N PRO A 457 11.19 25.15 11.95
CA PRO A 457 9.86 25.13 11.37
C PRO A 457 9.49 23.73 10.90
N LEU A 458 8.31 23.25 11.31
CA LEU A 458 7.72 22.03 10.79
C LEU A 458 7.12 22.31 9.41
N LYS A 459 7.31 21.38 8.45
CA LYS A 459 6.72 21.50 7.10
C LYS A 459 5.20 21.35 7.07
N GLY A 460 4.60 20.80 8.12
CA GLY A 460 3.17 20.52 8.22
C GLY A 460 2.89 19.53 9.36
N LYS A 461 1.80 18.77 9.24
CA LYS A 461 1.40 17.75 10.22
C LYS A 461 2.48 16.67 10.34
N VAL A 462 2.93 16.43 11.57
CA VAL A 462 3.92 15.38 11.88
C VAL A 462 3.31 14.00 11.61
N LEU A 463 4.11 13.06 11.11
CA LEU A 463 3.65 11.69 10.88
C LEU A 463 3.25 11.03 12.21
N ASN A 464 2.07 10.43 12.26
CA ASN A 464 1.69 9.57 13.39
C ASN A 464 2.52 8.28 13.38
N VAL A 465 3.42 8.14 14.36
CA VAL A 465 4.44 7.07 14.40
C VAL A 465 3.91 5.72 14.90
N ARG A 466 2.83 5.68 15.69
CA ARG A 466 2.38 4.44 16.36
C ARG A 466 2.00 3.31 15.42
N ASP A 467 1.41 3.65 14.29
CA ASP A 467 0.97 2.71 13.26
C ASP A 467 1.76 2.88 11.96
N ALA A 468 2.93 3.53 12.03
CA ALA A 468 3.85 3.68 10.91
C ALA A 468 4.92 2.59 10.96
N THR A 469 5.30 2.09 9.79
CA THR A 469 6.43 1.15 9.67
C THR A 469 7.75 1.87 9.99
N ILE A 470 8.75 1.14 10.48
CA ILE A 470 10.10 1.68 10.74
C ILE A 470 10.64 2.40 9.50
N LYS A 471 10.40 1.84 8.31
CA LYS A 471 10.78 2.44 7.02
C LYS A 471 10.10 3.79 6.78
N GLN A 472 8.80 3.92 7.05
CA GLN A 472 8.08 5.19 6.91
C GLN A 472 8.61 6.26 7.88
N ILE A 473 8.91 5.88 9.11
CA ILE A 473 9.49 6.78 10.12
C ILE A 473 10.89 7.23 9.69
N THR A 474 11.74 6.28 9.27
CA THR A 474 13.12 6.51 8.83
C THR A 474 13.19 7.38 7.57
N ASN A 475 12.26 7.20 6.63
CA ASN A 475 12.18 7.99 5.40
C ASN A 475 11.52 9.37 5.61
N ASN A 476 10.91 9.62 6.78
CA ASN A 476 10.31 10.91 7.07
C ASN A 476 11.39 11.93 7.43
N SER A 477 11.57 12.94 6.57
CA SER A 477 12.59 13.96 6.76
C SER A 477 12.38 14.82 8.00
N GLU A 478 11.13 15.09 8.39
CA GLU A 478 10.82 15.93 9.56
C GLU A 478 11.21 15.23 10.86
N ILE A 479 10.82 13.96 11.03
CA ILE A 479 11.21 13.16 12.19
C ILE A 479 12.74 12.99 12.24
N THR A 480 13.37 12.74 11.09
CA THR A 480 14.83 12.63 11.00
C THR A 480 15.53 13.93 11.40
N ASN A 481 15.00 15.09 10.99
CA ASN A 481 15.52 16.39 11.39
C ASN A 481 15.35 16.61 12.90
N ILE A 482 14.18 16.33 13.46
CA ILE A 482 13.95 16.45 14.92
C ILE A 482 14.93 15.57 15.69
N LYS A 483 15.12 14.30 15.27
CA LYS A 483 16.10 13.39 15.87
C LYS A 483 17.49 14.00 15.85
N LYS A 484 17.95 14.51 14.70
CA LYS A 484 19.26 15.16 14.55
C LYS A 484 19.42 16.43 15.38
N ILE A 485 18.44 17.33 15.36
CA ILE A 485 18.48 18.63 16.06
C ILE A 485 18.59 18.42 17.57
N VAL A 486 17.77 17.53 18.12
CA VAL A 486 17.68 17.26 19.55
C VAL A 486 18.78 16.30 20.01
N GLY A 487 19.31 15.44 19.12
CA GLY A 487 20.27 14.40 19.48
C GLY A 487 19.59 13.12 19.98
N LEU A 488 18.43 12.78 19.42
CA LEU A 488 17.63 11.62 19.80
C LEU A 488 18.08 10.37 19.04
N GLU A 489 18.12 9.24 19.76
CA GLU A 489 18.51 7.93 19.25
C GLU A 489 17.33 6.96 19.32
N SER A 490 17.08 6.24 18.23
CA SER A 490 16.00 5.25 18.14
C SER A 490 16.26 4.09 19.10
N GLY A 491 15.25 3.72 19.91
CA GLY A 491 15.33 2.62 20.89
C GLY A 491 16.12 2.93 22.17
N LYS A 492 16.59 4.17 22.36
CA LYS A 492 17.33 4.59 23.56
C LYS A 492 16.37 5.06 24.65
N LYS A 493 16.50 4.47 25.85
CA LYS A 493 15.81 4.94 27.07
C LYS A 493 16.64 6.03 27.74
N TYR A 494 16.14 7.26 27.72
CA TYR A 494 16.84 8.40 28.31
C TYR A 494 16.57 8.46 29.82
N LYS A 495 17.65 8.54 30.62
CA LYS A 495 17.58 8.74 32.08
C LYS A 495 17.74 10.20 32.50
N ASP A 496 18.33 11.01 31.62
CA ASP A 496 18.59 12.42 31.84
C ASP A 496 18.58 13.18 30.50
N ILE A 497 18.32 14.48 30.58
CA ILE A 497 18.34 15.40 29.42
C ILE A 497 19.74 15.89 29.07
N LYS A 498 20.76 15.61 29.89
CA LYS A 498 22.14 16.10 29.67
C LYS A 498 22.77 15.43 28.44
N GLN A 499 22.26 14.29 27.98
CA GLN A 499 22.72 13.63 26.75
C GLN A 499 22.16 14.27 25.47
N LEU A 500 21.17 15.16 25.58
CA LEU A 500 20.53 15.80 24.44
C LEU A 500 21.20 17.15 24.11
N ARG A 501 20.92 17.67 22.91
CA ARG A 501 21.35 19.01 22.49
C ARG A 501 20.51 20.12 23.12
N TYR A 502 19.25 19.82 23.43
CA TYR A 502 18.29 20.72 24.05
C TYR A 502 17.69 20.08 25.30
N GLY A 503 17.48 20.89 26.34
CA GLY A 503 16.88 20.46 27.61
C GLY A 503 15.35 20.45 27.59
N LYS A 504 14.73 21.19 26.67
CA LYS A 504 13.28 21.21 26.46
C LYS A 504 12.91 21.39 24.97
N ILE A 505 11.72 20.93 24.61
CA ILE A 505 11.03 21.29 23.38
C ILE A 505 9.84 22.18 23.73
N MET A 506 9.74 23.32 23.06
CA MET A 506 8.61 24.24 23.14
C MET A 506 7.85 24.22 21.83
N ILE A 507 6.55 23.96 21.88
CA ILE A 507 5.67 23.94 20.73
C ILE A 507 5.02 25.31 20.57
N MET A 508 5.16 25.90 19.39
CA MET A 508 4.58 27.20 19.03
C MET A 508 3.81 27.04 17.72
N THR A 509 2.52 26.71 17.85
CA THR A 509 1.58 26.53 16.74
C THR A 509 0.59 27.68 16.70
N ASP A 510 -0.13 27.80 15.60
CA ASP A 510 -1.30 28.69 15.58
C ASP A 510 -2.31 28.19 16.64
N GLN A 511 -3.04 29.12 17.24
CA GLN A 511 -3.99 28.82 18.32
C GLN A 511 -5.36 28.49 17.72
N ASP A 512 -5.35 27.54 16.78
CA ASP A 512 -6.50 26.97 16.11
C ASP A 512 -6.55 25.44 16.31
N HIS A 513 -7.55 24.80 15.72
CA HIS A 513 -7.73 23.36 15.84
C HIS A 513 -6.59 22.54 15.21
N ASP A 514 -6.06 22.95 14.05
CA ASP A 514 -4.98 22.20 13.39
C ASP A 514 -3.65 22.32 14.16
N GLY A 515 -3.40 23.45 14.82
CA GLY A 515 -2.31 23.64 15.78
C GLY A 515 -2.42 22.68 16.97
N SER A 516 -3.60 22.51 17.56
CA SER A 516 -3.84 21.50 18.60
C SER A 516 -3.53 20.08 18.12
N HIS A 517 -3.83 19.74 16.87
CA HIS A 517 -3.44 18.44 16.31
C HIS A 517 -1.92 18.29 16.17
N ILE A 518 -1.20 19.33 15.75
CA ILE A 518 0.27 19.32 15.69
C ILE A 518 0.86 19.12 17.10
N LYS A 519 0.35 19.83 18.11
CA LYS A 519 0.74 19.63 19.52
C LYS A 519 0.59 18.16 19.91
N GLY A 520 -0.57 17.57 19.61
CA GLY A 520 -0.86 16.17 19.88
C GLY A 520 0.06 15.19 19.15
N LEU A 521 0.38 15.44 17.87
CA LEU A 521 1.28 14.58 17.10
C LEU A 521 2.73 14.63 17.61
N ILE A 522 3.20 15.79 18.09
CA ILE A 522 4.53 15.91 18.71
C ILE A 522 4.55 15.19 20.05
N LEU A 523 3.52 15.38 20.89
CA LEU A 523 3.35 14.63 22.14
C LEU A 523 3.35 13.12 21.86
N ASN A 524 2.65 12.68 20.82
CA ASN A 524 2.58 11.28 20.40
C ASN A 524 3.92 10.74 19.90
N LEU A 525 4.68 11.53 19.14
CA LEU A 525 6.02 11.17 18.69
C LEU A 525 6.94 10.88 19.88
N ILE A 526 6.98 11.80 20.86
CA ILE A 526 7.84 11.63 22.04
C ILE A 526 7.31 10.53 22.95
N HIS A 527 6.00 10.43 23.17
CA HIS A 527 5.40 9.36 23.97
C HIS A 527 5.68 7.97 23.40
N SER A 528 5.55 7.80 22.07
CA SER A 528 5.72 6.50 21.42
C SER A 528 7.19 6.08 21.30
N GLU A 529 8.09 7.02 20.99
CA GLU A 529 9.50 6.69 20.71
C GLU A 529 10.42 6.86 21.95
N TRP A 530 10.13 7.83 22.82
CA TRP A 530 10.95 8.22 23.98
C TRP A 530 10.09 8.61 25.21
N PRO A 531 9.24 7.70 25.73
CA PRO A 531 8.28 8.02 26.79
C PRO A 531 8.92 8.57 28.06
N GLU A 532 10.17 8.18 28.36
CA GLU A 532 10.90 8.67 29.54
C GLU A 532 11.12 10.19 29.50
N LEU A 533 11.28 10.79 28.31
CA LEU A 533 11.43 12.24 28.19
C LEU A 533 10.13 12.96 28.54
N LEU A 534 8.97 12.42 28.15
CA LEU A 534 7.70 13.04 28.50
C LEU A 534 7.49 13.06 30.02
N LYS A 535 7.91 11.99 30.71
CA LYS A 535 7.90 11.90 32.18
C LYS A 535 8.82 12.91 32.88
N MET A 536 9.80 13.47 32.17
CA MET A 536 10.69 14.52 32.68
C MET A 536 10.20 15.93 32.36
N ASN A 537 8.92 16.09 31.98
CA ASN A 537 8.34 17.39 31.62
C ASN A 537 9.13 18.08 30.48
N TYR A 538 9.54 17.28 29.49
CA TYR A 538 10.43 17.74 28.41
C TYR A 538 9.73 18.64 27.38
N ILE A 539 8.40 18.59 27.29
CA ILE A 539 7.61 19.31 26.28
C ILE A 539 6.73 20.36 26.93
N ASN A 540 6.80 21.59 26.44
CA ASN A 540 5.86 22.66 26.79
C ASN A 540 5.31 23.34 25.53
N CYS A 541 4.33 24.22 25.71
CA CYS A 541 3.73 25.01 24.64
C CYS A 541 3.72 26.49 25.03
N MET A 542 3.94 27.37 24.05
CA MET A 542 3.74 28.80 24.20
C MET A 542 2.33 29.17 23.72
N VAL A 543 1.54 29.79 24.59
CA VAL A 543 0.16 30.19 24.29
C VAL A 543 0.11 31.66 23.92
N THR A 544 -0.52 32.00 22.81
CA THR A 544 -0.73 33.39 22.36
C THR A 544 -2.20 33.81 22.45
N PRO A 545 -2.50 35.10 22.66
CA PRO A 545 -3.88 35.59 22.64
C PRO A 545 -4.53 35.38 21.27
N ILE A 546 -5.79 34.93 21.24
CA ILE A 546 -6.59 34.76 20.02
C ILE A 546 -7.40 36.02 19.69
N ILE A 547 -7.72 36.84 20.68
CA ILE A 547 -8.50 38.08 20.51
C ILE A 547 -7.88 39.20 21.33
N LYS A 548 -7.78 40.38 20.73
CA LYS A 548 -7.55 41.63 21.46
C LYS A 548 -8.75 42.55 21.30
N ALA A 549 -9.32 42.95 22.42
CA ALA A 549 -10.31 44.01 22.48
C ALA A 549 -9.60 45.32 22.85
N MET A 550 -9.83 46.37 22.05
CA MET A 550 -9.21 47.69 22.23
C MET A 550 -10.28 48.77 22.39
N HIS A 551 -10.16 49.58 23.43
CA HIS A 551 -11.00 50.76 23.63
C HIS A 551 -10.18 51.89 24.25
N ALA A 552 -9.96 52.96 23.49
CA ALA A 552 -9.02 54.04 23.82
C ALA A 552 -7.63 53.47 24.21
N ASN A 553 -7.15 53.73 25.43
CA ASN A 553 -5.85 53.23 25.93
C ASN A 553 -5.93 51.86 26.64
N LYS A 554 -7.10 51.22 26.71
CA LYS A 554 -7.27 49.91 27.35
C LYS A 554 -7.21 48.80 26.30
N VAL A 555 -6.35 47.81 26.55
CA VAL A 555 -6.23 46.59 25.74
C VAL A 555 -6.51 45.38 26.62
N LYS A 556 -7.49 44.57 26.25
CA LYS A 556 -7.76 43.27 26.88
C LYS A 556 -7.40 42.15 25.90
N GLN A 557 -6.75 41.11 26.42
CA GLN A 557 -6.30 39.95 25.66
C GLN A 557 -7.07 38.72 26.13
N PHE A 558 -7.62 37.97 25.19
CA PHE A 558 -8.33 36.72 25.45
C PHE A 558 -7.60 35.58 24.77
N TYR A 559 -7.48 34.46 25.48
CA TYR A 559 -6.79 33.25 25.01
C TYR A 559 -7.75 32.17 24.53
N THR A 560 -9.04 32.31 24.82
CA THR A 560 -10.11 31.38 24.42
C THR A 560 -11.32 32.17 23.93
N LEU A 561 -12.11 31.58 23.02
CA LEU A 561 -13.32 32.21 22.49
C LEU A 561 -14.40 32.30 23.59
N THR A 562 -14.46 31.29 24.45
CA THR A 562 -15.35 31.23 25.61
C THR A 562 -15.15 32.43 26.54
N ASP A 563 -13.90 32.74 26.92
CA ASP A 563 -13.60 33.91 27.77
C ASP A 563 -14.02 35.23 27.11
N TYR A 564 -13.84 35.33 25.80
CA TYR A 564 -14.23 36.50 25.03
C TYR A 564 -15.76 36.64 24.94
N ASN A 565 -16.49 35.57 24.64
CA ASN A 565 -17.95 35.58 24.52
C ASN A 565 -18.61 35.94 25.86
N GLN A 566 -18.17 35.32 26.96
CA GLN A 566 -18.62 35.68 28.32
C GLN A 566 -18.33 37.14 28.68
N TRP A 567 -17.24 37.71 28.16
CA TRP A 567 -16.94 39.13 28.32
C TRP A 567 -17.81 40.02 27.42
N LYS A 568 -18.06 39.62 26.17
CA LYS A 568 -18.87 40.33 25.17
C LYS A 568 -20.33 40.49 25.62
N GLU A 569 -20.90 39.48 26.26
CA GLU A 569 -22.31 39.47 26.74
C GLU A 569 -22.60 40.47 27.88
N LYS A 570 -21.56 41.02 28.53
CA LYS A 570 -21.74 42.04 29.59
C LYS A 570 -22.10 43.40 28.97
N LYS A 571 -23.20 44.03 29.44
CA LYS A 571 -23.66 45.37 28.99
C LYS A 571 -22.49 46.38 29.07
N GLU A 572 -22.32 47.17 28.00
CA GLU A 572 -21.25 48.18 27.73
C GLU A 572 -20.05 47.76 26.83
N ASN A 573 -19.90 46.48 26.44
CA ASN A 573 -18.70 46.06 25.68
C ASN A 573 -18.79 46.15 24.13
N HIS A 574 -19.93 46.55 23.55
CA HIS A 574 -20.11 46.68 22.10
C HIS A 574 -19.32 47.82 21.43
N LYS A 575 -18.75 48.76 22.21
CA LYS A 575 -17.95 49.89 21.70
C LYS A 575 -16.47 49.57 21.49
N TRP A 576 -16.02 48.36 21.82
CA TRP A 576 -14.62 47.96 21.71
C TRP A 576 -14.28 47.51 20.28
N LYS A 577 -13.14 47.96 19.76
CA LYS A 577 -12.60 47.46 18.50
C LYS A 577 -11.97 46.08 18.73
N ILE A 578 -12.50 45.07 18.06
CA ILE A 578 -12.04 43.68 18.19
C ILE A 578 -11.07 43.35 17.07
N LYS A 579 -9.95 42.72 17.42
CA LYS A 579 -8.99 42.16 16.46
C LYS A 579 -8.77 40.69 16.78
N TYR A 580 -9.04 39.84 15.79
CA TYR A 580 -8.81 38.40 15.86
C TYR A 580 -7.39 38.07 15.39
N TYR A 581 -6.74 37.14 16.09
CA TYR A 581 -5.37 36.65 15.84
C TYR A 581 -5.45 35.14 15.60
N LYS A 582 -5.93 34.75 14.41
CA LYS A 582 -6.10 33.33 14.05
C LYS A 582 -4.78 32.63 13.74
N GLY A 583 -3.76 33.37 13.27
CA GLY A 583 -2.42 32.85 13.03
C GLY A 583 -1.32 33.66 13.74
N LEU A 584 -0.23 33.00 14.10
CA LEU A 584 0.95 33.63 14.71
C LEU A 584 1.58 34.67 13.77
N GLY A 585 1.48 34.44 12.45
CA GLY A 585 1.94 35.39 11.43
C GLY A 585 1.19 36.72 11.41
N THR A 586 0.00 36.82 12.03
CA THR A 586 -0.80 38.05 12.11
C THR A 586 -0.28 39.03 13.16
N SER A 587 0.58 38.55 14.08
CA SER A 587 1.20 39.39 15.11
C SER A 587 2.36 40.19 14.54
N THR A 588 2.43 41.48 14.90
CA THR A 588 3.56 42.34 14.54
C THR A 588 4.83 41.93 15.31
N ALA A 589 6.00 42.31 14.80
CA ALA A 589 7.27 42.06 15.49
C ALA A 589 7.32 42.71 16.89
N THR A 590 6.63 43.83 17.10
CA THR A 590 6.52 44.49 18.42
C THR A 590 5.72 43.61 19.39
N GLU A 591 4.58 43.09 18.97
CA GLU A 591 3.76 42.17 19.76
C GLU A 591 4.51 40.87 20.06
N ALA A 592 5.25 40.33 19.09
CA ALA A 592 6.10 39.16 19.30
C ALA A 592 7.14 39.42 20.40
N LYS A 593 7.82 40.57 20.37
CA LYS A 593 8.76 40.95 21.42
C LYS A 593 8.07 41.10 22.79
N GLU A 594 6.84 41.62 22.85
CA GLU A 594 6.07 41.68 24.09
C GLU A 594 5.73 40.31 24.66
N TYR A 595 5.29 39.37 23.82
CA TYR A 595 5.01 37.99 24.25
C TYR A 595 6.27 37.28 24.76
N PHE A 596 7.43 37.53 24.14
CA PHE A 596 8.70 36.95 24.60
C PHE A 596 9.28 37.65 25.85
N LYS A 597 8.87 38.88 26.18
CA LYS A 597 9.17 39.50 27.48
C LYS A 597 8.40 38.83 28.62
N LYS A 598 7.19 38.36 28.36
CA LYS A 598 6.31 37.68 29.31
C LYS A 598 5.77 36.39 28.68
N LEU A 599 6.65 35.38 28.59
CA LEU A 599 6.30 34.09 28.00
C LEU A 599 5.20 33.41 28.83
N LYS A 600 4.03 33.22 28.24
CA LYS A 600 2.96 32.37 28.78
C LYS A 600 3.21 30.94 28.33
N ILE A 601 3.87 30.17 29.18
CA ILE A 601 4.27 28.78 28.91
C ILE A 601 3.32 27.85 29.66
N ASN A 602 2.81 26.86 28.96
CA ASN A 602 2.05 25.76 29.54
C ASN A 602 2.88 24.47 29.43
N GLN A 603 3.22 23.88 30.56
CA GLN A 603 4.07 22.70 30.69
C GLN A 603 3.22 21.43 30.68
N TYR A 604 3.46 20.52 29.75
CA TYR A 604 2.77 19.23 29.76
C TYR A 604 3.38 18.31 30.82
N VAL A 605 2.52 17.72 31.65
CA VAL A 605 2.90 16.79 32.72
C VAL A 605 2.22 15.43 32.52
N THR A 606 2.97 14.36 32.78
CA THR A 606 2.45 12.99 32.72
C THR A 606 1.95 12.58 34.11
N GLU A 607 0.64 12.55 34.28
CA GLU A 607 -0.04 12.08 35.48
C GLU A 607 -1.25 11.23 35.06
N GLY A 608 -1.78 10.41 35.97
CA GLY A 608 -3.02 9.66 35.76
C GLY A 608 -3.00 8.74 34.52
N GLU A 609 -4.01 8.87 33.66
CA GLU A 609 -4.27 7.99 32.51
C GLU A 609 -3.61 8.48 31.21
N THR A 610 -2.39 9.04 31.31
CA THR A 610 -1.67 9.60 30.16
C THR A 610 -1.48 8.58 29.03
N ASP A 611 -1.04 7.36 29.34
CA ASP A 611 -0.79 6.31 28.34
C ASP A 611 -2.08 5.94 27.61
N GLU A 612 -3.17 5.74 28.35
CA GLU A 612 -4.50 5.41 27.81
C GLU A 612 -5.05 6.52 26.92
N SER A 613 -4.93 7.78 27.35
CA SER A 613 -5.38 8.94 26.58
C SER A 613 -4.61 9.11 25.27
N MET A 614 -3.29 8.92 25.30
CA MET A 614 -2.45 9.01 24.09
C MET A 614 -2.71 7.86 23.12
N GLU A 615 -3.00 6.66 23.63
CA GLU A 615 -3.41 5.53 22.79
C GLU A 615 -4.78 5.75 22.17
N LEU A 616 -5.77 6.17 22.95
CA LEU A 616 -7.10 6.54 22.48
C LEU A 616 -7.03 7.54 21.32
N ALA A 617 -6.24 8.60 21.48
CA ALA A 617 -6.12 9.66 20.49
C ALA A 617 -5.45 9.20 19.18
N PHE A 618 -4.34 8.46 19.24
CA PHE A 618 -3.47 8.27 18.07
C PHE A 618 -3.38 6.84 17.53
N ARG A 619 -3.81 5.81 18.25
CA ARG A 619 -3.72 4.42 17.77
C ARG A 619 -4.89 4.11 16.82
N LYS A 620 -4.61 3.62 15.60
CA LYS A 620 -5.64 3.40 14.56
C LYS A 620 -6.71 2.39 14.97
N THR A 621 -6.37 1.40 15.78
CA THR A 621 -7.29 0.36 16.26
C THR A 621 -8.36 0.88 17.22
N GLU A 622 -8.15 2.04 17.84
CA GLU A 622 -9.05 2.61 18.85
C GLU A 622 -10.20 3.45 18.26
N SER A 623 -10.55 3.24 16.98
CA SER A 623 -11.57 4.03 16.28
C SER A 623 -12.92 4.00 16.99
N ASP A 624 -13.37 2.85 17.49
CA ASP A 624 -14.66 2.74 18.17
C ASP A 624 -14.66 3.43 19.54
N ARG A 625 -13.56 3.36 20.30
CA ARG A 625 -13.42 4.12 21.55
C ARG A 625 -13.41 5.62 21.28
N ARG A 626 -12.76 6.08 20.20
CA ARG A 626 -12.82 7.50 19.79
C ARG A 626 -14.24 7.96 19.46
N LYS A 627 -15.09 7.12 18.87
CA LYS A 627 -16.51 7.48 18.64
C LYS A 627 -17.25 7.69 19.95
N VAL A 628 -17.03 6.82 20.95
CA VAL A 628 -17.64 6.97 22.29
C VAL A 628 -17.13 8.22 22.99
N TRP A 629 -15.84 8.51 22.88
CA TRP A 629 -15.22 9.72 23.39
C TRP A 629 -15.82 10.99 22.76
N LEU A 630 -15.93 11.04 21.44
CA LEU A 630 -16.52 12.17 20.72
C LEU A 630 -18.00 12.40 21.02
N LYS A 631 -18.76 11.37 21.42
CA LYS A 631 -20.15 11.54 21.88
C LYS A 631 -20.26 12.34 23.19
N LYS A 632 -19.19 12.42 23.98
CA LYS A 632 -19.13 13.20 25.22
C LYS A 632 -18.67 14.64 25.00
N TYR A 633 -18.39 15.03 23.75
CA TYR A 633 -17.92 16.36 23.40
C TYR A 633 -18.89 17.45 23.87
N LYS A 634 -18.33 18.51 24.47
CA LYS A 634 -19.03 19.75 24.80
C LYS A 634 -18.17 20.93 24.37
N GLU A 635 -18.79 21.94 23.78
CA GLU A 635 -18.07 23.08 23.22
C GLU A 635 -17.45 23.97 24.31
N GLU A 636 -18.11 24.04 25.47
CA GLU A 636 -17.71 24.83 26.63
C GLU A 636 -16.59 24.20 27.48
N GLU A 637 -16.32 22.89 27.33
CA GLU A 637 -15.29 22.17 28.10
C GLU A 637 -13.89 22.36 27.50
N ILE A 638 -13.34 23.56 27.69
CA ILE A 638 -12.03 23.97 27.18
C ILE A 638 -10.91 23.87 28.21
N LEU A 639 -9.66 23.83 27.73
CA LEU A 639 -8.47 23.87 28.59
C LEU A 639 -8.27 25.26 29.23
N ASP A 640 -8.01 25.30 30.53
CA ASP A 640 -7.65 26.54 31.24
C ASP A 640 -6.18 26.91 31.02
N TYR A 641 -5.94 27.82 30.08
CA TYR A 641 -4.60 28.31 29.77
C TYR A 641 -3.98 29.22 30.84
N ASN A 642 -4.67 29.54 31.93
CA ASN A 642 -4.06 30.30 33.04
C ASN A 642 -3.21 29.43 33.97
N GLN A 643 -3.33 28.10 33.86
CA GLN A 643 -2.51 27.16 34.61
C GLN A 643 -1.14 26.99 33.96
N GLU A 644 -0.09 26.94 34.79
CA GLU A 644 1.28 26.72 34.31
C GLU A 644 1.54 25.26 33.86
N ASN A 645 0.82 24.31 34.46
CA ASN A 645 0.94 22.88 34.16
C ASN A 645 -0.38 22.34 33.60
N THR A 646 -0.28 21.57 32.52
CA THR A 646 -1.42 20.86 31.91
C THR A 646 -1.16 19.38 31.89
N LYS A 647 -2.09 18.60 32.40
CA LYS A 647 -2.05 17.14 32.28
C LYS A 647 -2.25 16.75 30.82
N VAL A 648 -1.47 15.79 30.32
CA VAL A 648 -1.63 15.30 28.93
C VAL A 648 -3.04 14.77 28.68
N GLU A 649 -3.67 14.15 29.69
CA GLU A 649 -5.07 13.74 29.65
C GLU A 649 -6.03 14.91 29.42
N ASP A 650 -5.87 16.02 30.17
CA ASP A 650 -6.68 17.22 30.00
C ASP A 650 -6.47 17.84 28.60
N PHE A 651 -5.24 17.84 28.08
CA PHE A 651 -4.99 18.27 26.71
C PHE A 651 -5.77 17.42 25.69
N VAL A 652 -5.78 16.09 25.84
CA VAL A 652 -6.56 15.21 24.96
C VAL A 652 -8.04 15.54 25.08
N ASN A 653 -8.58 15.58 26.29
CA ASN A 653 -10.02 15.67 26.54
C ASN A 653 -10.63 17.08 26.43
N LYS A 654 -9.83 18.15 26.51
CA LYS A 654 -10.29 19.56 26.53
C LYS A 654 -9.66 20.46 25.46
N GLU A 655 -8.74 19.95 24.65
CA GLU A 655 -8.17 20.69 23.52
C GLU A 655 -8.19 19.85 22.22
N LEU A 656 -7.61 18.65 22.23
CA LEU A 656 -7.56 17.78 21.04
C LEU A 656 -8.96 17.28 20.60
N ILE A 657 -9.91 17.18 21.54
CA ILE A 657 -11.30 16.81 21.22
C ILE A 657 -11.96 17.83 20.30
N HIS A 658 -11.69 19.13 20.46
CA HIS A 658 -12.24 20.19 19.61
C HIS A 658 -11.72 20.06 18.18
N PHE A 659 -10.41 19.77 18.03
CA PHE A 659 -9.85 19.42 16.72
C PHE A 659 -10.54 18.20 16.12
N SER A 660 -10.71 17.14 16.90
CA SER A 660 -11.30 15.88 16.43
C SER A 660 -12.75 16.06 15.96
N ASN A 661 -13.52 16.92 16.64
CA ASN A 661 -14.87 17.29 16.23
C ASN A 661 -14.87 18.17 14.97
N ALA A 662 -14.03 19.22 14.91
CA ALA A 662 -13.88 20.08 13.74
C ALA A 662 -13.42 19.30 12.50
N ASP A 663 -12.53 18.31 12.69
CA ASP A 663 -12.06 17.42 11.63
C ASP A 663 -13.17 16.53 11.08
N ASN A 664 -14.09 16.07 11.92
CA ASN A 664 -15.30 15.36 11.48
C ASN A 664 -16.23 16.28 10.69
N LEU A 665 -16.49 17.49 11.19
CA LEU A 665 -17.37 18.48 10.55
C LEU A 665 -16.91 18.83 9.13
N ARG A 666 -15.60 18.97 8.92
CA ARG A 666 -15.02 19.27 7.60
C ARG A 666 -14.88 18.05 6.69
N SER A 667 -14.85 16.84 7.24
CA SER A 667 -14.54 15.62 6.48
C SER A 667 -15.77 14.81 6.09
N ILE A 668 -16.85 14.89 6.86
CA ILE A 668 -18.11 14.17 6.66
C ILE A 668 -19.19 15.18 6.31
N GLY A 669 -19.96 14.94 5.25
CA GLY A 669 -21.05 15.83 4.84
C GLY A 669 -22.39 15.49 5.47
N SER A 670 -23.38 16.32 5.17
CA SER A 670 -24.76 16.14 5.60
C SER A 670 -25.50 15.13 4.73
N CYS A 671 -26.45 14.40 5.32
CA CYS A 671 -27.39 13.57 4.57
C CYS A 671 -28.43 14.40 3.80
N ILE A 672 -28.61 15.68 4.16
CA ILE A 672 -29.60 16.55 3.56
C ILE A 672 -29.13 17.05 2.19
N ASP A 673 -27.97 17.71 2.13
CA ASP A 673 -27.41 18.25 0.87
C ASP A 673 -26.26 17.43 0.27
N GLY A 674 -25.69 16.48 1.01
CA GLY A 674 -24.52 15.73 0.56
C GLY A 674 -23.23 16.54 0.47
N MET A 675 -23.14 17.68 1.15
CA MET A 675 -21.98 18.58 1.05
C MET A 675 -21.18 18.67 2.36
N LYS A 676 -19.88 18.84 2.21
CA LYS A 676 -18.96 19.27 3.29
C LYS A 676 -19.04 20.78 3.47
N VAL A 677 -18.57 21.29 4.61
CA VAL A 677 -18.56 22.74 4.93
C VAL A 677 -17.93 23.58 3.81
N SER A 678 -16.77 23.17 3.28
CA SER A 678 -16.10 23.89 2.20
C SER A 678 -16.93 23.98 0.92
N GLN A 679 -17.65 22.90 0.58
CA GLN A 679 -18.53 22.86 -0.60
C GLN A 679 -19.76 23.76 -0.41
N ARG A 680 -20.32 23.81 0.82
CA ARG A 680 -21.41 24.74 1.17
C ARG A 680 -20.96 26.20 1.06
N LYS A 681 -19.79 26.55 1.59
CA LYS A 681 -19.21 27.90 1.47
C LYS A 681 -19.01 28.35 0.03
N ILE A 682 -18.53 27.43 -0.83
CA ILE A 682 -18.39 27.67 -2.28
C ILE A 682 -19.77 27.96 -2.88
N LEU A 683 -20.73 27.07 -2.66
CA LEU A 683 -22.06 27.19 -3.27
C LEU A 683 -22.81 28.44 -2.79
N PHE A 684 -22.74 28.76 -1.49
CA PHE A 684 -23.25 30.01 -0.92
C PHE A 684 -22.71 31.24 -1.64
N SER A 685 -21.40 31.29 -1.84
CA SER A 685 -20.77 32.43 -2.52
C SER A 685 -21.18 32.49 -4.01
N CYS A 686 -21.33 31.35 -4.67
CA CYS A 686 -21.83 31.28 -6.04
C CYS A 686 -23.26 31.81 -6.16
N PHE A 687 -24.17 31.46 -5.24
CA PHE A 687 -25.53 31.99 -5.19
C PHE A 687 -25.56 33.47 -4.88
N LYS A 688 -24.81 33.92 -3.86
CA LYS A 688 -24.70 35.34 -3.48
C LYS A 688 -24.22 36.21 -4.65
N ARG A 689 -23.30 35.69 -5.46
CA ARG A 689 -22.78 36.36 -6.65
C ARG A 689 -23.67 36.24 -7.88
N LYS A 690 -24.64 35.31 -7.90
CA LYS A 690 -25.38 34.88 -9.10
C LYS A 690 -24.42 34.47 -10.23
N LEU A 691 -23.54 33.50 -9.94
CA LEU A 691 -22.44 33.11 -10.81
C LEU A 691 -22.88 32.30 -12.05
N TYR A 692 -23.55 32.95 -13.00
CA TYR A 692 -23.95 32.38 -14.30
C TYR A 692 -23.04 32.77 -15.46
N SER A 693 -21.98 33.52 -15.17
CA SER A 693 -20.91 33.88 -16.09
C SER A 693 -19.58 33.36 -15.58
N GLU A 694 -18.71 32.95 -16.50
CA GLU A 694 -17.41 32.37 -16.18
C GLU A 694 -16.55 33.28 -15.29
N ILE A 695 -15.91 32.66 -14.29
CA ILE A 695 -14.90 33.29 -13.44
C ILE A 695 -13.71 32.35 -13.29
N ARG A 696 -12.49 32.89 -13.19
CA ARG A 696 -11.31 32.07 -12.88
C ARG A 696 -11.44 31.43 -11.50
N VAL A 697 -11.04 30.16 -11.37
CA VAL A 697 -11.11 29.43 -10.10
C VAL A 697 -10.32 30.14 -8.99
N ALA A 698 -9.16 30.72 -9.30
CA ALA A 698 -8.38 31.49 -8.33
C ALA A 698 -9.09 32.79 -7.87
N GLN A 699 -9.89 33.43 -8.74
CA GLN A 699 -10.68 34.60 -8.36
C GLN A 699 -11.88 34.19 -7.52
N LEU A 700 -12.54 33.07 -7.87
CA LEU A 700 -13.63 32.53 -7.08
C LEU A 700 -13.17 32.11 -5.69
N SER A 701 -12.00 31.48 -5.54
CA SER A 701 -11.47 31.11 -4.22
C SER A 701 -11.25 32.32 -3.32
N GLY A 702 -10.70 33.41 -3.85
CA GLY A 702 -10.54 34.66 -3.09
C GLY A 702 -11.89 35.26 -2.67
N TYR A 703 -12.87 35.26 -3.57
CA TYR A 703 -14.23 35.73 -3.27
C TYR A 703 -14.93 34.89 -2.20
N VAL A 704 -14.85 33.56 -2.30
CA VAL A 704 -15.41 32.65 -1.29
C VAL A 704 -14.72 32.87 0.07
N SER A 705 -13.40 33.08 0.07
CA SER A 705 -12.64 33.32 1.30
C SER A 705 -13.10 34.58 2.03
N GLU A 706 -13.40 35.64 1.28
CA GLU A 706 -13.91 36.90 1.81
C GLU A 706 -15.37 36.78 2.29
N GLN A 707 -16.25 36.24 1.45
CA GLN A 707 -17.70 36.30 1.68
C GLN A 707 -18.24 35.22 2.61
N ALA A 708 -17.54 34.09 2.71
CA ALA A 708 -17.95 32.96 3.54
C ALA A 708 -16.99 32.72 4.72
N ALA A 709 -16.15 33.72 5.06
CA ALA A 709 -15.19 33.66 6.17
C ALA A 709 -14.38 32.33 6.18
N TYR A 710 -13.76 31.99 5.06
CA TYR A 710 -12.97 30.75 4.97
C TYR A 710 -11.59 30.96 5.60
N HIS A 711 -11.35 30.37 6.77
CA HIS A 711 -10.11 30.58 7.53
C HIS A 711 -8.93 29.66 7.14
N HIS A 712 -9.13 28.74 6.19
CA HIS A 712 -8.06 27.85 5.72
C HIS A 712 -7.43 28.34 4.40
N GLY A 713 -6.30 27.74 4.01
CA GLY A 713 -5.59 28.14 2.80
C GLY A 713 -6.42 27.99 1.52
N GLU A 714 -6.36 29.00 0.63
CA GLU A 714 -7.09 29.06 -0.64
C GLU A 714 -6.82 27.86 -1.56
N MET A 715 -5.64 27.23 -1.47
CA MET A 715 -5.31 26.06 -2.27
C MET A 715 -6.26 24.88 -2.02
N SER A 716 -6.67 24.67 -0.76
CA SER A 716 -7.66 23.65 -0.41
C SER A 716 -9.02 23.98 -1.01
N LEU A 717 -9.37 25.27 -1.05
CA LEU A 717 -10.63 25.76 -1.59
C LEU A 717 -10.67 25.63 -3.11
N GLN A 718 -9.57 25.95 -3.79
CA GLN A 718 -9.39 25.74 -5.23
C GLN A 718 -9.55 24.26 -5.58
N GLY A 719 -8.94 23.36 -4.80
CA GLY A 719 -9.12 21.92 -4.97
C GLY A 719 -10.58 21.47 -4.81
N ALA A 720 -11.32 22.03 -3.84
CA ALA A 720 -12.75 21.76 -3.65
C ALA A 720 -13.60 22.27 -4.83
N ILE A 721 -13.33 23.48 -5.34
CA ILE A 721 -14.00 24.04 -6.53
C ILE A 721 -13.76 23.15 -7.75
N ILE A 722 -12.51 22.75 -7.99
CA ILE A 722 -12.14 21.85 -9.09
C ILE A 722 -12.90 20.53 -8.96
N GLY A 723 -12.89 19.92 -7.77
CA GLY A 723 -13.62 18.68 -7.50
C GLY A 723 -15.13 18.78 -7.71
N MET A 724 -15.75 19.91 -7.39
CA MET A 724 -17.19 20.16 -7.65
C MET A 724 -17.51 20.35 -9.13
N ALA A 725 -16.51 20.70 -9.95
CA ALA A 725 -16.66 20.94 -11.39
C ALA A 725 -16.34 19.72 -12.27
N GLN A 726 -15.49 18.80 -11.80
CA GLN A 726 -15.05 17.62 -12.55
C GLN A 726 -16.23 16.78 -13.10
N ASN A 727 -16.09 16.34 -14.35
CA ASN A 727 -17.14 15.66 -15.13
C ASN A 727 -16.70 14.35 -15.80
N PHE A 728 -15.47 13.86 -15.59
CA PHE A 728 -15.00 12.60 -16.15
C PHE A 728 -15.62 11.37 -15.42
N VAL A 729 -15.57 10.19 -16.04
CA VAL A 729 -16.16 8.96 -15.48
C VAL A 729 -15.58 8.63 -14.11
N GLY A 730 -16.44 8.55 -13.10
CA GLY A 730 -16.06 8.29 -11.70
C GLY A 730 -15.83 9.55 -10.84
N SER A 731 -15.99 10.76 -11.41
CA SER A 731 -16.02 12.04 -10.67
C SER A 731 -17.43 12.35 -10.14
N ASN A 732 -18.20 13.27 -10.72
CA ASN A 732 -19.57 13.62 -10.30
C ASN A 732 -20.63 13.11 -11.29
N ASN A 733 -21.75 12.59 -10.81
CA ASN A 733 -22.92 12.33 -11.66
C ASN A 733 -23.60 13.64 -12.07
N ILE A 734 -23.62 14.62 -11.16
CA ILE A 734 -24.03 16.00 -11.40
C ILE A 734 -22.98 16.93 -10.76
N ASN A 735 -22.09 17.47 -11.59
CA ASN A 735 -21.19 18.54 -11.17
C ASN A 735 -21.98 19.84 -10.95
N LEU A 736 -21.91 20.41 -9.75
CA LEU A 736 -22.62 21.64 -9.39
C LEU A 736 -21.99 22.88 -10.06
N LEU A 737 -20.74 22.78 -10.44
CA LEU A 737 -20.00 23.80 -11.16
C LEU A 737 -19.61 23.30 -12.56
N GLN A 738 -19.50 24.17 -13.55
CA GLN A 738 -19.08 23.77 -14.90
C GLN A 738 -17.55 23.76 -15.05
N PRO A 739 -16.97 22.73 -15.69
CA PRO A 739 -15.52 22.63 -15.89
C PRO A 739 -15.08 23.37 -17.17
N ASN A 740 -14.99 24.71 -17.12
CA ASN A 740 -14.64 25.51 -18.29
C ASN A 740 -13.12 25.65 -18.42
N GLY A 741 -12.51 24.65 -19.07
CA GLY A 741 -11.06 24.47 -19.20
C GLY A 741 -10.64 23.05 -18.82
N GLN A 742 -9.35 22.84 -18.54
CA GLN A 742 -8.82 21.52 -18.16
C GLN A 742 -8.96 21.28 -16.64
N PHE A 743 -10.10 20.72 -16.21
CA PHE A 743 -10.39 20.39 -14.80
C PHE A 743 -9.87 19.00 -14.37
N GLY A 744 -9.04 18.40 -15.19
CA GLY A 744 -8.45 17.09 -14.98
C GLY A 744 -9.27 16.01 -15.68
N THR A 745 -8.63 14.87 -15.89
CA THR A 745 -9.15 13.82 -16.77
C THR A 745 -9.24 12.49 -16.05
N ARG A 746 -9.79 11.51 -16.75
CA ARG A 746 -9.81 10.13 -16.28
C ARG A 746 -8.42 9.51 -16.15
N ILE A 747 -7.40 10.09 -16.80
CA ILE A 747 -6.05 9.54 -16.85
C ILE A 747 -5.43 9.47 -15.46
N MET A 748 -5.55 10.54 -14.66
CA MET A 748 -4.97 10.66 -13.32
C MET A 748 -6.03 10.89 -12.24
N GLY A 749 -7.31 10.62 -12.55
CA GLY A 749 -8.42 10.82 -11.62
C GLY A 749 -8.58 12.28 -11.20
N GLY A 750 -8.31 13.22 -12.11
CA GLY A 750 -8.45 14.66 -11.88
C GLY A 750 -7.22 15.38 -11.32
N ASN A 751 -6.16 14.66 -10.93
CA ASN A 751 -4.91 15.27 -10.43
C ASN A 751 -4.13 16.03 -11.51
N ASP A 752 -4.46 15.80 -12.78
CA ASP A 752 -3.94 16.47 -13.96
C ASP A 752 -4.71 17.75 -14.32
N SER A 753 -5.56 18.25 -13.41
CA SER A 753 -6.21 19.55 -13.57
C SER A 753 -5.19 20.67 -13.73
N ALA A 754 -5.44 21.61 -14.64
CA ALA A 754 -4.61 22.79 -14.78
C ALA A 754 -4.70 23.68 -13.53
N SER A 755 -3.68 24.51 -13.32
CA SER A 755 -3.65 25.47 -12.20
C SER A 755 -4.90 26.35 -12.20
N ALA A 756 -5.44 26.63 -11.00
CA ALA A 756 -6.62 27.48 -10.77
C ALA A 756 -6.55 28.88 -11.41
N ARG A 757 -5.35 29.32 -11.83
CA ARG A 757 -5.13 30.58 -12.54
C ARG A 757 -5.57 30.56 -14.01
N TYR A 758 -5.67 29.38 -14.62
CA TYR A 758 -5.95 29.20 -16.05
C TYR A 758 -7.38 28.73 -16.34
N ILE A 759 -8.02 28.07 -15.38
CA ILE A 759 -9.32 27.44 -15.56
C ILE A 759 -10.45 28.31 -15.01
N HIS A 760 -11.61 28.23 -15.66
CA HIS A 760 -12.79 29.02 -15.34
C HIS A 760 -13.95 28.12 -14.94
N THR A 761 -14.88 28.66 -14.16
CA THR A 761 -16.07 27.93 -13.75
C THR A 761 -17.26 28.87 -13.57
N GLN A 762 -18.44 28.29 -13.51
CA GLN A 762 -19.73 28.94 -13.23
C GLN A 762 -20.71 27.91 -12.69
N LEU A 763 -21.86 28.34 -12.17
CA LEU A 763 -22.92 27.43 -11.75
C LEU A 763 -23.39 26.57 -12.92
N ASN A 764 -23.61 25.29 -12.66
CA ASN A 764 -24.26 24.41 -13.64
C ASN A 764 -25.74 24.82 -13.74
N PRO A 765 -26.31 24.98 -14.94
CA PRO A 765 -27.73 25.30 -15.13
C PRO A 765 -28.71 24.37 -14.41
N LEU A 766 -28.29 23.15 -14.06
CA LEU A 766 -29.10 22.22 -13.25
C LEU A 766 -29.24 22.63 -11.79
N VAL A 767 -28.36 23.49 -11.26
CA VAL A 767 -28.33 23.86 -9.84
C VAL A 767 -29.63 24.54 -9.42
N ASP A 768 -30.20 25.42 -10.25
CA ASP A 768 -31.42 26.17 -9.92
C ASP A 768 -32.64 25.27 -9.76
N TYR A 769 -32.66 24.15 -10.49
CA TYR A 769 -33.71 23.13 -10.38
C TYR A 769 -33.47 22.17 -9.23
N LEU A 770 -32.23 22.06 -8.73
CA LEU A 770 -31.89 21.23 -7.58
C LEU A 770 -32.08 21.97 -6.25
N PHE A 771 -31.78 23.26 -6.23
CA PHE A 771 -31.78 24.16 -5.08
C PHE A 771 -32.66 25.37 -5.38
N PRO A 772 -33.98 25.27 -5.19
CA PRO A 772 -34.87 26.37 -5.54
C PRO A 772 -34.61 27.58 -4.64
N SER A 773 -34.50 28.75 -5.27
CA SER A 773 -34.15 30.01 -4.58
C SER A 773 -35.18 30.46 -3.54
N GLU A 774 -36.41 29.97 -3.68
CA GLU A 774 -37.53 30.20 -2.77
C GLU A 774 -37.31 29.62 -1.37
N ASP A 775 -36.38 28.67 -1.22
CA ASP A 775 -36.00 28.15 0.10
C ASP A 775 -35.04 29.07 0.85
N PHE A 776 -34.27 29.91 0.15
CA PHE A 776 -33.12 30.58 0.75
C PHE A 776 -33.48 31.44 1.97
N PRO A 777 -34.60 32.20 1.98
CA PRO A 777 -35.02 32.95 3.17
C PRO A 777 -35.31 32.08 4.41
N LEU A 778 -35.58 30.79 4.21
CA LEU A 778 -35.97 29.84 5.27
C LEU A 778 -34.78 29.04 5.82
N LEU A 779 -33.60 29.18 5.21
CA LEU A 779 -32.41 28.45 5.63
C LEU A 779 -31.79 29.05 6.90
N ASP A 780 -31.29 28.18 7.78
CA ASP A 780 -30.59 28.59 9.00
C ASP A 780 -29.13 28.94 8.70
N TYR A 781 -28.86 30.24 8.52
CA TYR A 781 -27.55 30.81 8.22
C TYR A 781 -26.66 30.94 9.45
N LEU A 782 -25.40 30.52 9.32
CA LEU A 782 -24.42 30.62 10.41
C LEU A 782 -23.86 32.04 10.51
N ASP A 783 -23.61 32.50 11.75
CA ASP A 783 -22.87 33.73 12.04
C ASP A 783 -21.40 33.37 12.32
N ASP A 784 -20.49 33.84 11.47
CA ASP A 784 -19.04 33.75 11.65
C ASP A 784 -18.44 35.16 11.74
N ASP A 785 -17.97 35.53 12.93
CA ASP A 785 -17.38 36.85 13.23
C ASP A 785 -18.30 38.06 12.94
N GLY A 786 -19.63 37.90 13.03
CA GLY A 786 -20.63 38.94 12.76
C GLY A 786 -21.05 39.02 11.30
N LEU A 787 -20.62 38.06 10.46
CA LEU A 787 -21.03 37.90 9.08
C LEU A 787 -21.91 36.67 8.94
N PHE A 788 -23.10 36.84 8.35
CA PHE A 788 -23.90 35.70 7.91
C PHE A 788 -23.21 35.01 6.73
N VAL A 789 -22.81 33.76 6.95
CA VAL A 789 -22.09 32.92 5.98
C VAL A 789 -23.02 31.84 5.43
N GLU A 790 -22.53 30.65 5.09
CA GLU A 790 -23.33 29.56 4.56
C GLU A 790 -24.38 29.03 5.56
N PRO A 791 -25.47 28.43 5.07
CA PRO A 791 -26.43 27.76 5.94
C PRO A 791 -25.89 26.44 6.50
N LYS A 792 -26.49 25.96 7.60
CA LYS A 792 -26.19 24.64 8.19
C LYS A 792 -26.25 23.50 7.17
N TRP A 793 -27.20 23.59 6.24
CA TRP A 793 -27.30 22.75 5.07
C TRP A 793 -28.23 23.42 4.06
N TYR A 794 -28.05 23.08 2.78
CA TYR A 794 -29.08 23.34 1.77
C TYR A 794 -30.10 22.19 1.78
N CYS A 795 -31.30 22.42 1.23
CA CYS A 795 -32.33 21.38 1.15
C CYS A 795 -32.68 21.07 -0.31
N PRO A 796 -31.85 20.31 -1.06
CA PRO A 796 -32.14 20.03 -2.45
C PRO A 796 -33.42 19.21 -2.63
N ILE A 797 -34.01 19.22 -3.83
CA ILE A 797 -35.25 18.48 -4.12
C ILE A 797 -35.07 16.95 -4.15
N ILE A 798 -33.81 16.48 -4.22
CA ILE A 798 -33.41 15.06 -4.19
C ILE A 798 -32.17 14.87 -3.32
N PRO A 799 -31.93 13.66 -2.77
CA PRO A 799 -30.79 13.40 -1.89
C PRO A 799 -29.47 13.39 -2.66
N MET A 800 -28.82 14.55 -2.75
CA MET A 800 -27.60 14.76 -3.52
C MET A 800 -26.41 13.92 -3.04
N VAL A 801 -26.40 13.52 -1.77
CA VAL A 801 -25.39 12.59 -1.22
C VAL A 801 -25.40 11.23 -1.91
N LEU A 802 -26.57 10.77 -2.37
CA LEU A 802 -26.70 9.52 -3.14
C LEU A 802 -26.38 9.75 -4.61
N VAL A 803 -26.69 10.94 -5.15
CA VAL A 803 -26.37 11.29 -6.54
C VAL A 803 -24.87 11.33 -6.78
N ASN A 804 -24.14 12.16 -6.02
CA ASN A 804 -22.70 12.36 -6.21
C ASN A 804 -21.84 11.46 -5.31
N GLY A 805 -22.45 10.72 -4.40
CA GLY A 805 -21.72 9.88 -3.45
C GLY A 805 -20.90 10.73 -2.47
N MET A 806 -20.17 10.05 -1.59
CA MET A 806 -19.30 10.73 -0.63
C MET A 806 -18.17 9.83 -0.18
N ILE A 807 -16.98 10.41 -0.06
CA ILE A 807 -15.85 9.81 0.65
C ILE A 807 -15.37 10.83 1.68
N GLY A 808 -15.33 10.40 2.94
CA GLY A 808 -14.92 11.22 4.06
C GLY A 808 -14.25 10.37 5.12
N ILE A 809 -13.11 10.84 5.64
CA ILE A 809 -12.40 10.21 6.76
C ILE A 809 -12.13 11.33 7.75
N GLY A 810 -12.77 11.25 8.91
CA GLY A 810 -12.52 12.13 10.04
C GLY A 810 -12.01 11.35 11.25
N THR A 811 -11.90 12.02 12.39
CA THR A 811 -11.43 11.38 13.62
C THR A 811 -12.45 10.38 14.15
N GLY A 812 -12.11 9.08 14.09
CA GLY A 812 -12.95 7.98 14.57
C GLY A 812 -14.08 7.57 13.62
N PHE A 813 -14.45 8.42 12.65
CA PHE A 813 -15.52 8.16 11.70
C PHE A 813 -15.03 8.15 10.26
N SER A 814 -15.70 7.38 9.42
CA SER A 814 -15.50 7.43 7.97
C SER A 814 -16.80 7.13 7.26
N THR A 815 -16.92 7.63 6.04
CA THR A 815 -18.08 7.41 5.20
C THR A 815 -17.64 7.06 3.78
N THR A 816 -18.32 6.10 3.17
CA THR A 816 -18.11 5.72 1.77
C THR A 816 -19.46 5.40 1.18
N ILE A 817 -19.91 6.30 0.32
CA ILE A 817 -21.23 6.25 -0.30
C ILE A 817 -21.00 6.21 -1.82
N PRO A 818 -21.42 5.14 -2.50
CA PRO A 818 -21.36 5.09 -3.95
C PRO A 818 -22.38 6.07 -4.57
N GLN A 819 -22.24 6.28 -5.87
CA GLN A 819 -23.09 7.17 -6.63
C GLN A 819 -24.28 6.41 -7.19
N PHE A 820 -25.44 7.05 -7.27
CA PHE A 820 -26.69 6.50 -7.77
C PHE A 820 -27.28 7.40 -8.85
N ASN A 821 -28.18 6.84 -9.65
CA ASN A 821 -28.78 7.54 -10.77
C ASN A 821 -29.76 8.62 -10.26
N PRO A 822 -29.62 9.90 -10.65
CA PRO A 822 -30.54 10.97 -10.27
C PRO A 822 -32.01 10.64 -10.54
N ILE A 823 -32.30 9.96 -11.67
CA ILE A 823 -33.68 9.57 -12.03
C ILE A 823 -34.23 8.49 -11.10
N GLU A 824 -33.39 7.55 -10.65
CA GLU A 824 -33.81 6.55 -9.66
C GLU A 824 -34.09 7.21 -8.29
N CYS A 825 -33.31 8.23 -7.91
CA CYS A 825 -33.58 9.04 -6.73
C CYS A 825 -34.93 9.77 -6.86
N CYS A 826 -35.20 10.45 -7.98
CA CYS A 826 -36.50 11.09 -8.24
C CYS A 826 -37.66 10.09 -8.13
N ASN A 827 -37.53 8.92 -8.77
CA ASN A 827 -38.56 7.89 -8.76
C ASN A 827 -38.85 7.39 -7.34
N ASN A 828 -37.82 7.17 -6.52
CA ASN A 828 -38.01 6.74 -5.14
C ASN A 828 -38.61 7.82 -4.24
N ILE A 829 -38.32 9.10 -4.48
CA ILE A 829 -39.01 10.21 -3.81
C ILE A 829 -40.49 10.26 -4.21
N ARG A 830 -40.81 10.18 -5.51
CA ARG A 830 -42.21 10.12 -5.99
C ARG A 830 -42.98 8.96 -5.35
N ARG A 831 -42.37 7.79 -5.28
CA ARG A 831 -42.97 6.61 -4.64
C ARG A 831 -43.21 6.83 -3.15
N LYS A 832 -42.28 7.47 -2.44
CA LYS A 832 -42.46 7.83 -1.03
C LYS A 832 -43.60 8.82 -0.83
N LEU A 833 -43.73 9.83 -1.70
CA LEU A 833 -44.87 10.77 -1.70
C LEU A 833 -46.22 10.04 -1.91
N ASP A 834 -46.21 8.95 -2.67
CA ASP A 834 -47.39 8.10 -2.92
C ASP A 834 -47.58 6.98 -1.89
N GLY A 835 -46.76 6.91 -0.85
CA GLY A 835 -46.81 5.83 0.16
C GLY A 835 -46.42 4.44 -0.36
N LEU A 836 -45.76 4.36 -1.51
CA LEU A 836 -45.32 3.13 -2.15
C LEU A 836 -43.91 2.69 -1.67
N PRO A 837 -43.61 1.38 -1.65
CA PRO A 837 -42.28 0.89 -1.26
C PRO A 837 -41.20 1.29 -2.25
N TYR A 838 -39.97 1.51 -1.78
CA TYR A 838 -38.82 1.88 -2.62
C TYR A 838 -38.48 0.81 -3.66
N LEU A 839 -38.06 1.25 -4.85
CA LEU A 839 -37.42 0.42 -5.86
C LEU A 839 -35.94 0.24 -5.53
N SER A 840 -35.42 -0.95 -5.85
CA SER A 840 -34.02 -1.25 -5.67
C SER A 840 -33.16 -0.38 -6.57
N MET A 841 -32.22 0.38 -5.98
CA MET A 841 -31.24 1.17 -6.73
C MET A 841 -29.91 0.44 -6.88
N MET A 842 -29.26 0.64 -8.02
CA MET A 842 -27.90 0.14 -8.30
C MET A 842 -26.93 1.33 -8.41
N PRO A 843 -25.67 1.18 -7.98
CA PRO A 843 -24.69 2.22 -8.21
C PRO A 843 -24.59 2.58 -9.68
N PHE A 844 -24.46 3.86 -9.96
CA PHE A 844 -24.45 4.44 -11.29
C PHE A 844 -23.38 5.53 -11.36
N TYR A 845 -22.59 5.50 -12.43
CA TYR A 845 -21.53 6.47 -12.70
C TYR A 845 -21.69 6.98 -14.12
N LYS A 846 -21.89 8.29 -14.29
CA LYS A 846 -22.10 8.94 -15.59
C LYS A 846 -20.97 8.55 -16.57
N GLY A 847 -21.35 8.02 -17.73
CA GLY A 847 -20.44 7.65 -18.82
C GLY A 847 -19.69 6.31 -18.65
N PHE A 848 -19.86 5.59 -17.54
CA PHE A 848 -19.23 4.29 -17.33
C PHE A 848 -19.84 3.21 -18.23
N LYS A 849 -19.00 2.48 -18.98
CA LYS A 849 -19.45 1.45 -19.95
C LYS A 849 -19.24 0.02 -19.47
N GLY A 850 -18.72 -0.16 -18.26
CA GLY A 850 -18.45 -1.46 -17.67
C GLY A 850 -19.69 -2.06 -17.02
N ARG A 851 -19.52 -3.18 -16.32
CA ARG A 851 -20.61 -3.87 -15.64
C ARG A 851 -20.56 -3.60 -14.15
N ILE A 852 -21.72 -3.32 -13.55
CA ILE A 852 -21.87 -3.23 -12.10
C ILE A 852 -22.75 -4.41 -11.65
N SER A 853 -22.24 -5.24 -10.74
CA SER A 853 -22.97 -6.37 -10.18
C SER A 853 -23.07 -6.28 -8.68
N LYS A 854 -24.16 -6.81 -8.13
CA LYS A 854 -24.37 -6.97 -6.69
C LYS A 854 -23.85 -8.33 -6.26
N GLU A 855 -23.04 -8.36 -5.22
CA GLU A 855 -22.54 -9.57 -4.58
C GLU A 855 -22.82 -9.52 -3.08
N VAL A 856 -23.03 -10.68 -2.47
CA VAL A 856 -23.22 -10.81 -1.03
C VAL A 856 -22.09 -11.66 -0.49
N GLU A 857 -21.27 -11.07 0.39
CA GLU A 857 -20.17 -11.77 1.03
C GLU A 857 -20.35 -11.66 2.55
N LYS A 858 -20.48 -12.80 3.24
CA LYS A 858 -20.69 -12.86 4.69
C LYS A 858 -21.88 -12.01 5.19
N GLY A 859 -22.97 -11.99 4.43
CA GLY A 859 -24.18 -11.23 4.76
C GLY A 859 -24.10 -9.72 4.49
N ILE A 860 -22.97 -9.20 3.99
CA ILE A 860 -22.80 -7.78 3.65
C ILE A 860 -22.95 -7.61 2.13
N GLN A 861 -23.85 -6.69 1.74
CA GLN A 861 -24.02 -6.31 0.35
C GLN A 861 -22.81 -5.50 -0.14
N LYS A 862 -22.18 -5.98 -1.21
CA LYS A 862 -21.08 -5.31 -1.92
C LYS A 862 -21.48 -5.11 -3.38
N PHE A 863 -21.03 -4.01 -3.95
CA PHE A 863 -21.14 -3.76 -5.38
C PHE A 863 -19.78 -3.90 -6.03
N VAL A 864 -19.74 -4.55 -7.17
CA VAL A 864 -18.51 -4.85 -7.88
C VAL A 864 -18.60 -4.19 -9.24
N THR A 865 -17.67 -3.27 -9.50
CA THR A 865 -17.51 -2.65 -10.81
C THR A 865 -16.46 -3.43 -11.58
N LYS A 866 -16.82 -3.87 -12.78
CA LYS A 866 -15.96 -4.62 -13.70
C LYS A 866 -15.69 -3.79 -14.95
N GLY A 867 -14.43 -3.74 -15.35
CA GLY A 867 -14.02 -3.17 -16.63
C GLY A 867 -14.61 -3.93 -17.82
N LYS A 868 -14.48 -3.36 -19.02
CA LYS A 868 -14.92 -3.97 -20.27
C LYS A 868 -13.70 -4.35 -21.09
N TYR A 869 -13.65 -5.58 -21.55
CA TYR A 869 -12.56 -6.09 -22.36
C TYR A 869 -13.08 -7.11 -23.38
N THR A 870 -12.31 -7.31 -24.43
CA THR A 870 -12.46 -8.40 -25.40
C THR A 870 -11.12 -9.11 -25.56
N ILE A 871 -11.17 -10.38 -25.91
CA ILE A 871 -9.98 -11.21 -26.15
C ILE A 871 -9.99 -11.57 -27.64
N ASP A 872 -8.87 -11.35 -28.31
CA ASP A 872 -8.63 -11.61 -29.73
C ASP A 872 -7.29 -12.32 -29.88
N ASP A 873 -7.31 -13.65 -30.04
CA ASP A 873 -6.14 -14.53 -30.03
C ASP A 873 -5.14 -14.22 -28.89
N ASP A 874 -3.94 -13.71 -29.21
CA ASP A 874 -2.86 -13.38 -28.27
C ASP A 874 -2.98 -11.97 -27.68
N LYS A 875 -4.09 -11.26 -27.95
CA LYS A 875 -4.33 -9.87 -27.54
C LYS A 875 -5.55 -9.73 -26.64
N VAL A 876 -5.37 -8.94 -25.59
CA VAL A 876 -6.44 -8.47 -24.72
C VAL A 876 -6.70 -7.00 -24.99
N ILE A 877 -7.92 -6.68 -25.41
CA ILE A 877 -8.34 -5.31 -25.69
C ILE A 877 -9.21 -4.80 -24.54
N ILE A 878 -8.66 -3.96 -23.67
CA ILE A 878 -9.37 -3.35 -22.55
C ILE A 878 -9.92 -2.00 -23.01
N THR A 879 -11.24 -1.84 -22.97
CA THR A 879 -11.95 -0.63 -23.41
C THR A 879 -12.58 0.16 -22.26
N GLU A 880 -12.56 -0.38 -21.05
CA GLU A 880 -13.07 0.28 -19.86
C GLU A 880 -12.41 -0.26 -18.59
N LEU A 881 -12.01 0.63 -17.68
CA LEU A 881 -11.43 0.28 -16.37
C LEU A 881 -12.48 0.40 -15.27
N PRO A 882 -12.44 -0.45 -14.23
CA PRO A 882 -13.39 -0.37 -13.13
C PRO A 882 -13.28 0.95 -12.35
N ILE A 883 -14.36 1.35 -11.67
CA ILE A 883 -14.42 2.64 -10.97
C ILE A 883 -13.41 2.70 -9.83
N GLY A 884 -12.60 3.77 -9.80
CA GLY A 884 -11.48 3.95 -8.87
C GLY A 884 -10.14 3.39 -9.37
N LYS A 885 -10.05 3.01 -10.65
CA LYS A 885 -8.78 2.75 -11.34
C LYS A 885 -8.61 3.75 -12.47
N TRP A 886 -7.44 4.40 -12.49
CA TRP A 886 -7.10 5.44 -13.47
C TRP A 886 -6.19 4.87 -14.57
N THR A 887 -6.24 5.49 -15.75
CA THR A 887 -5.49 5.03 -16.93
C THR A 887 -3.98 5.00 -16.67
N HIS A 888 -3.45 6.02 -15.98
CA HIS A 888 -2.02 6.10 -15.66
C HIS A 888 -1.59 5.00 -14.70
N ASP A 889 -2.29 4.83 -13.57
CA ASP A 889 -2.00 3.77 -12.58
C ASP A 889 -2.06 2.37 -13.21
N PHE A 890 -2.98 2.17 -14.16
CA PHE A 890 -3.07 0.92 -14.89
C PHE A 890 -1.91 0.73 -15.86
N LYS A 891 -1.48 1.79 -16.56
CA LYS A 891 -0.29 1.78 -17.42
C LYS A 891 0.97 1.39 -16.63
N GLU A 892 1.25 2.06 -15.52
CA GLU A 892 2.39 1.73 -14.64
C GLU A 892 2.33 0.27 -14.18
N TYR A 893 1.14 -0.22 -13.83
CA TYR A 893 0.96 -1.61 -13.43
C TYR A 893 1.30 -2.59 -14.56
N ILE A 894 0.95 -2.31 -15.81
CA ILE A 894 1.31 -3.16 -16.95
C ILE A 894 2.83 -3.11 -17.20
N GLU A 895 3.46 -1.94 -17.12
CA GLU A 895 4.92 -1.80 -17.24
C GLU A 895 5.66 -2.61 -16.17
N GLU A 896 5.19 -2.57 -14.91
CA GLU A 896 5.73 -3.39 -13.82
C GLU A 896 5.59 -4.91 -14.07
N LEU A 897 4.55 -5.34 -14.79
CA LEU A 897 4.39 -6.75 -15.15
C LEU A 897 5.43 -7.17 -16.19
N ILE A 898 5.62 -6.36 -17.23
CA ILE A 898 6.56 -6.63 -18.34
C ILE A 898 8.00 -6.75 -17.83
N GLN A 899 8.40 -5.96 -16.84
CA GLN A 899 9.76 -5.98 -16.29
C GLN A 899 10.12 -7.25 -15.49
N LYS A 900 9.18 -8.17 -15.24
CA LYS A 900 9.44 -9.40 -14.48
C LYS A 900 10.02 -10.50 -15.35
N GLU A 901 11.06 -11.20 -14.86
CA GLU A 901 11.75 -12.29 -15.58
C GLU A 901 10.83 -13.43 -16.06
N ASP A 902 9.71 -13.69 -15.36
CA ASP A 902 8.68 -14.70 -15.70
C ASP A 902 7.35 -14.02 -16.14
N SER A 903 7.39 -12.87 -16.83
CA SER A 903 6.18 -12.14 -17.24
C SER A 903 5.36 -12.92 -18.28
N TRP A 904 4.04 -12.91 -18.11
CA TRP A 904 3.06 -13.41 -19.08
C TRP A 904 2.49 -12.30 -19.97
N VAL A 905 2.77 -11.04 -19.64
CA VAL A 905 2.51 -9.88 -20.50
C VAL A 905 3.78 -9.61 -21.30
N LEU A 906 3.66 -9.63 -22.63
CA LEU A 906 4.79 -9.46 -23.54
C LEU A 906 4.98 -7.98 -23.89
N ASP A 907 3.90 -7.30 -24.26
CA ASP A 907 3.92 -5.91 -24.70
C ASP A 907 2.52 -5.28 -24.58
N TYR A 908 2.42 -3.96 -24.73
CA TYR A 908 1.14 -3.28 -24.81
C TYR A 908 1.16 -2.03 -25.70
N GLU A 909 0.03 -1.75 -26.35
CA GLU A 909 -0.25 -0.49 -27.02
C GLU A 909 -1.31 0.28 -26.22
N ASN A 910 -1.04 1.55 -25.91
CA ASN A 910 -2.00 2.43 -25.26
C ASN A 910 -2.60 3.43 -26.26
N HIS A 911 -3.86 3.21 -26.60
CA HIS A 911 -4.68 4.05 -27.48
C HIS A 911 -5.72 4.87 -26.69
N SER A 912 -5.51 5.03 -25.38
CA SER A 912 -6.42 5.76 -24.50
C SER A 912 -6.35 7.27 -24.78
N THR A 913 -7.49 7.93 -24.68
CA THR A 913 -7.60 9.39 -24.66
C THR A 913 -7.84 9.90 -23.24
N ASP A 914 -8.01 11.21 -23.09
CA ASP A 914 -8.46 11.88 -21.86
C ASP A 914 -9.81 11.36 -21.32
N GLU A 915 -10.70 10.92 -22.22
CA GLU A 915 -12.02 10.37 -21.86
C GLU A 915 -12.12 8.84 -21.95
N LYS A 916 -11.57 8.25 -23.02
CA LYS A 916 -11.79 6.84 -23.38
C LYS A 916 -10.58 5.99 -23.06
N VAL A 917 -10.80 4.86 -22.41
CA VAL A 917 -9.73 3.88 -22.18
C VAL A 917 -9.64 2.92 -23.37
N LYS A 918 -8.43 2.68 -23.87
CA LYS A 918 -8.15 1.62 -24.82
C LYS A 918 -6.71 1.12 -24.67
N PHE A 919 -6.55 -0.08 -24.12
CA PHE A 919 -5.26 -0.79 -24.10
C PHE A 919 -5.37 -2.05 -24.95
N VAL A 920 -4.36 -2.32 -25.78
CA VAL A 920 -4.20 -3.58 -26.51
C VAL A 920 -2.97 -4.26 -25.95
N ILE A 921 -3.16 -5.32 -25.17
CA ILE A 921 -2.10 -5.99 -24.42
C ILE A 921 -1.80 -7.33 -25.07
N LYS A 922 -0.54 -7.56 -25.44
CA LYS A 922 -0.08 -8.83 -26.01
C LYS A 922 0.37 -9.77 -24.89
N VAL A 923 -0.15 -10.99 -24.88
CA VAL A 923 0.11 -12.00 -23.84
C VAL A 923 0.71 -13.28 -24.43
N SER A 924 1.45 -14.03 -23.62
CA SER A 924 2.02 -15.32 -24.04
C SER A 924 0.97 -16.44 -24.05
N ASP A 925 0.90 -17.20 -25.14
CA ASP A 925 -0.16 -18.17 -25.48
C ASP A 925 -0.31 -19.34 -24.48
N GLU A 926 0.81 -19.81 -23.89
CA GLU A 926 0.84 -21.08 -23.13
C GLU A 926 0.14 -21.08 -21.76
N LYS A 927 -0.38 -19.95 -21.24
CA LYS A 927 -0.94 -19.90 -19.87
C LYS A 927 -2.31 -19.26 -19.71
N LEU A 928 -2.71 -18.27 -20.50
CA LEU A 928 -3.93 -17.49 -20.23
C LEU A 928 -5.19 -18.03 -20.91
N PHE A 929 -5.04 -18.79 -21.98
CA PHE A 929 -6.16 -19.29 -22.79
C PHE A 929 -6.54 -20.75 -22.51
N ASP A 930 -5.85 -21.40 -21.56
CA ASP A 930 -6.28 -22.69 -21.04
C ASP A 930 -7.63 -22.53 -20.32
N ASN A 931 -8.55 -23.48 -20.51
CA ASN A 931 -9.97 -23.39 -20.11
C ASN A 931 -10.20 -23.18 -18.59
N GLN A 932 -9.15 -23.21 -17.77
CA GLN A 932 -9.17 -22.93 -16.34
C GLN A 932 -9.40 -21.44 -16.01
N TYR A 933 -8.94 -20.50 -16.86
CA TYR A 933 -9.07 -19.06 -16.60
C TYR A 933 -10.42 -18.47 -17.02
N LYS A 934 -11.24 -19.23 -17.77
CA LYS A 934 -12.64 -18.90 -18.09
C LYS A 934 -13.60 -19.18 -16.93
N LYS A 935 -13.15 -19.81 -15.84
CA LYS A 935 -13.95 -20.07 -14.64
C LYS A 935 -13.64 -19.04 -13.54
N GLY A 936 -14.64 -18.23 -13.20
CA GLY A 936 -14.57 -17.24 -12.11
C GLY A 936 -13.92 -15.91 -12.53
N ASP A 937 -13.55 -15.09 -11.54
CA ASP A 937 -13.01 -13.73 -11.75
C ASP A 937 -11.47 -13.69 -11.88
N VAL A 938 -10.84 -14.78 -12.32
CA VAL A 938 -9.36 -14.91 -12.32
C VAL A 938 -8.74 -13.90 -13.27
N PHE A 939 -9.33 -13.73 -14.46
CA PHE A 939 -8.85 -12.77 -15.46
C PHE A 939 -8.95 -11.33 -14.96
N GLU A 940 -10.09 -10.94 -14.40
CA GLU A 940 -10.30 -9.61 -13.86
C GLU A 940 -9.38 -9.31 -12.68
N ASN A 941 -9.04 -10.33 -11.89
CA ASN A 941 -8.08 -10.16 -10.79
C ASN A 941 -6.64 -9.99 -11.31
N LEU A 942 -6.25 -10.74 -12.34
CA LEU A 942 -4.92 -10.62 -12.97
C LEU A 942 -4.69 -9.24 -13.58
N PHE A 943 -5.67 -8.68 -14.28
CA PHE A 943 -5.57 -7.35 -14.87
C PHE A 943 -6.13 -6.23 -13.96
N LYS A 944 -6.46 -6.51 -12.69
CA LYS A 944 -7.09 -5.54 -11.77
C LYS A 944 -8.33 -4.83 -12.37
N LEU A 945 -9.09 -5.53 -13.23
CA LEU A 945 -10.31 -5.05 -13.88
C LEU A 945 -11.56 -5.17 -12.99
N ARG A 946 -11.37 -5.34 -11.68
CA ARG A 946 -12.42 -5.46 -10.67
C ARG A 946 -12.17 -4.49 -9.53
N SER A 947 -13.20 -3.77 -9.11
CA SER A 947 -13.17 -2.85 -7.96
C SER A 947 -14.42 -2.99 -7.11
N ASN A 948 -14.26 -2.98 -5.79
CA ASN A 948 -15.37 -3.15 -4.84
C ASN A 948 -15.83 -1.80 -4.30
N LYS A 949 -17.15 -1.62 -4.20
CA LYS A 949 -17.81 -0.50 -3.53
C LYS A 949 -18.76 -1.06 -2.49
N SER A 950 -18.52 -0.76 -1.21
CA SER A 950 -19.37 -1.21 -0.10
C SER A 950 -20.36 -0.12 0.28
N VAL A 951 -21.54 -0.53 0.74
CA VAL A 951 -22.53 0.33 1.42
C VAL A 951 -22.61 0.05 2.93
N SER A 952 -21.58 -0.57 3.49
CA SER A 952 -21.54 -0.94 4.92
C SER A 952 -21.18 0.21 5.87
N ASN A 953 -20.70 1.34 5.33
CA ASN A 953 -20.10 2.42 6.10
C ASN A 953 -20.71 3.78 5.71
N LEU A 954 -21.98 3.97 6.06
CA LEU A 954 -22.76 5.17 5.75
C LEU A 954 -22.85 6.03 7.02
N HIS A 955 -21.85 6.89 7.26
CA HIS A 955 -21.89 7.87 8.35
C HIS A 955 -22.10 9.26 7.76
N LEU A 956 -23.15 9.96 8.18
CA LEU A 956 -23.45 11.31 7.71
C LEU A 956 -23.98 12.14 8.87
N TYR A 957 -23.82 13.47 8.76
CA TYR A 957 -24.53 14.38 9.64
C TYR A 957 -26.03 14.38 9.35
N ASN A 958 -26.84 14.26 10.39
CA ASN A 958 -28.31 14.40 10.32
C ASN A 958 -28.73 15.88 10.29
N LYS A 959 -30.05 16.13 10.22
CA LYS A 959 -30.60 17.50 10.25
C LYS A 959 -30.20 18.30 11.51
N ASP A 960 -29.97 17.61 12.63
CA ASP A 960 -29.61 18.18 13.93
C ASP A 960 -28.09 18.40 14.11
N GLY A 961 -27.27 18.07 13.12
CA GLY A 961 -25.81 18.26 13.21
C GLY A 961 -25.07 17.16 13.99
N THR A 962 -25.66 15.97 14.14
CA THR A 962 -25.02 14.80 14.77
C THR A 962 -24.70 13.70 13.76
N ILE A 963 -23.60 12.97 13.97
CA ILE A 963 -23.22 11.87 13.06
C ILE A 963 -24.05 10.63 13.37
N ARG A 964 -24.82 10.19 12.37
CA ARG A 964 -25.61 8.96 12.42
C ARG A 964 -25.04 7.92 11.46
N LYS A 965 -25.03 6.65 11.89
CA LYS A 965 -24.81 5.51 10.99
C LYS A 965 -26.14 5.09 10.39
N TYR A 966 -26.17 4.96 9.06
CA TYR A 966 -27.29 4.44 8.30
C TYR A 966 -26.99 3.00 7.88
N ASP A 967 -27.96 2.10 8.05
CA ASP A 967 -27.79 0.69 7.67
C ASP A 967 -28.13 0.46 6.20
N THR A 968 -28.99 1.32 5.62
CA THR A 968 -29.36 1.27 4.21
C THR A 968 -29.41 2.67 3.61
N ILE A 969 -29.25 2.76 2.29
CA ILE A 969 -29.42 4.02 1.55
C ILE A 969 -30.85 4.55 1.64
N TYR A 970 -31.84 3.71 1.91
CA TYR A 970 -33.23 4.13 2.03
C TYR A 970 -33.49 4.93 3.30
N GLN A 971 -32.77 4.63 4.40
CA GLN A 971 -32.84 5.47 5.60
C GLN A 971 -32.31 6.90 5.34
N ILE A 972 -31.35 7.05 4.42
CA ILE A 972 -30.87 8.37 3.97
C ILE A 972 -31.97 9.08 3.16
N ILE A 973 -32.65 8.35 2.27
CA ILE A 973 -33.79 8.88 1.51
C ILE A 973 -34.92 9.31 2.44
N ASP A 974 -35.26 8.50 3.45
CA ASP A 974 -36.29 8.82 4.44
C ASP A 974 -35.95 10.12 5.19
N GLU A 975 -34.72 10.26 5.67
CA GLU A 975 -34.31 11.42 6.46
C GLU A 975 -34.27 12.72 5.64
N HIS A 976 -33.74 12.64 4.42
CA HIS A 976 -33.84 13.72 3.44
C HIS A 976 -35.30 14.03 3.12
N TYR A 977 -36.14 13.00 2.95
CA TYR A 977 -37.54 13.15 2.57
C TYR A 977 -38.34 13.96 3.59
N TYR A 978 -38.27 13.59 4.87
CA TYR A 978 -39.03 14.30 5.91
C TYR A 978 -38.55 15.74 6.07
N THR A 979 -37.25 15.98 5.98
CA THR A 979 -36.66 17.32 6.06
C THR A 979 -37.10 18.18 4.88
N ARG A 980 -37.08 17.62 3.66
CA ARG A 980 -37.52 18.32 2.46
C ARG A 980 -39.02 18.57 2.44
N TYR A 981 -39.83 17.63 2.91
CA TYR A 981 -41.28 17.81 3.03
C TYR A 981 -41.63 18.95 4.01
N GLU A 982 -40.96 19.01 5.16
CA GLU A 982 -41.10 20.09 6.14
C GLU A 982 -40.72 21.45 5.53
N MET A 983 -39.64 21.50 4.74
CA MET A 983 -39.25 22.70 4.00
C MET A 983 -40.32 23.15 2.99
N TYR A 984 -41.00 22.25 2.28
CA TYR A 984 -42.10 22.64 1.40
C TYR A 984 -43.32 23.19 2.15
N VAL A 985 -43.59 22.69 3.36
CA VAL A 985 -44.66 23.25 4.22
C VAL A 985 -44.34 24.71 4.54
N GLN A 986 -43.13 24.94 5.07
CA GLN A 986 -42.66 26.28 5.43
C GLN A 986 -42.59 27.22 4.21
N ARG A 987 -42.11 26.71 3.07
CA ARG A 987 -42.05 27.47 1.83
C ARG A 987 -43.43 27.88 1.32
N LYS A 988 -44.39 26.94 1.30
CA LYS A 988 -45.75 27.26 0.86
C LYS A 988 -46.37 28.36 1.73
N GLU A 989 -46.22 28.24 3.04
CA GLU A 989 -46.71 29.24 4.00
C GLU A 989 -46.04 30.61 3.77
N TYR A 990 -44.72 30.64 3.66
CA TYR A 990 -43.94 31.86 3.38
C TYR A 990 -44.35 32.52 2.05
N GLN A 991 -44.53 31.74 0.98
CA GLN A 991 -44.96 32.26 -0.31
C GLN A 991 -46.38 32.80 -0.30
N LEU A 992 -47.31 32.15 0.41
CA LEU A 992 -48.68 32.65 0.57
C LEU A 992 -48.70 33.96 1.35
N ASN A 993 -47.93 34.05 2.44
CA ASN A 993 -47.80 35.28 3.23
C ASN A 993 -47.22 36.42 2.39
N ASN A 994 -46.11 36.20 1.69
CA ASN A 994 -45.51 37.21 0.82
C ASN A 994 -46.46 37.65 -0.30
N LEU A 995 -47.16 36.71 -0.96
CA LEU A 995 -48.14 37.07 -1.99
C LEU A 995 -49.30 37.88 -1.40
N SER A 996 -49.78 37.54 -0.20
CA SER A 996 -50.82 38.30 0.47
C SER A 996 -50.37 39.71 0.83
N GLU A 997 -49.13 39.89 1.29
CA GLU A 997 -48.56 41.21 1.59
C GLU A 997 -48.32 42.05 0.34
N GLU A 998 -47.79 41.45 -0.73
CA GLU A 998 -47.64 42.12 -2.03
C GLU A 998 -48.98 42.60 -2.58
N ILE A 999 -50.03 41.77 -2.49
CA ILE A 999 -51.39 42.14 -2.91
C ILE A 999 -51.89 43.35 -2.10
N LYS A 1000 -51.79 43.30 -0.76
CA LYS A 1000 -52.20 44.41 0.12
C LYS A 1000 -51.46 45.71 -0.22
N LEU A 1001 -50.16 45.63 -0.49
CA LEU A 1001 -49.34 46.79 -0.81
C LEU A 1001 -49.66 47.37 -2.20
N MET A 1002 -49.95 46.51 -3.18
CA MET A 1002 -50.40 46.94 -4.51
C MET A 1002 -51.80 47.56 -4.47
N GLU A 1003 -52.73 46.97 -3.70
CA GLU A 1003 -54.08 47.52 -3.49
C GLU A 1003 -54.01 48.90 -2.82
N ALA A 1004 -53.15 49.07 -1.81
CA ALA A 1004 -52.93 50.36 -1.17
C ALA A 1004 -52.35 51.40 -2.14
N LYS A 1005 -51.38 51.02 -2.99
CA LYS A 1005 -50.83 51.91 -4.03
C LYS A 1005 -51.87 52.30 -5.08
N MET A 1006 -52.66 51.34 -5.55
CA MET A 1006 -53.73 51.56 -6.51
C MET A 1006 -54.80 52.49 -5.95
N ARG A 1007 -55.22 52.25 -4.70
CA ARG A 1007 -56.16 53.11 -3.96
C ARG A 1007 -55.63 54.53 -3.82
N PHE A 1008 -54.36 54.68 -3.45
CA PHE A 1008 -53.72 55.99 -3.30
C PHE A 1008 -53.64 56.75 -4.62
N ILE A 1009 -53.25 56.09 -5.71
CA ILE A 1009 -53.20 56.71 -7.03
C ILE A 1009 -54.59 57.16 -7.49
N GLN A 1010 -55.60 56.31 -7.30
CA GLN A 1010 -56.99 56.64 -7.64
C GLN A 1010 -57.51 57.81 -6.79
N ASP A 1011 -57.23 57.81 -5.49
CA ASP A 1011 -57.66 58.90 -4.59
C ASP A 1011 -56.95 60.23 -4.91
N VAL A 1012 -55.74 60.21 -5.48
CA VAL A 1012 -55.07 61.42 -5.99
C VAL A 1012 -55.68 61.89 -7.32
N ILE A 1013 -56.02 60.96 -8.24
CA ILE A 1013 -56.71 61.29 -9.50
C ILE A 1013 -58.12 61.86 -9.24
N ASP A 1014 -58.84 61.29 -8.28
CA ASP A 1014 -60.19 61.72 -7.87
C ASP A 1014 -60.18 62.99 -6.98
N GLU A 1015 -59.02 63.62 -6.77
CA GLU A 1015 -58.80 64.77 -5.89
C GLU A 1015 -59.21 64.57 -4.41
N LYS A 1016 -59.39 63.32 -3.95
CA LYS A 1016 -59.67 62.98 -2.54
C LYS A 1016 -58.44 63.17 -1.65
N ILE A 1017 -57.24 62.96 -2.21
CA ILE A 1017 -55.95 63.25 -1.57
C ILE A 1017 -55.18 64.24 -2.43
N VAL A 1018 -55.00 65.46 -1.93
CA VAL A 1018 -54.23 66.50 -2.62
C VAL A 1018 -52.79 66.47 -2.12
N VAL A 1019 -51.84 66.09 -2.98
CA VAL A 1019 -50.40 66.04 -2.65
C VAL A 1019 -49.64 67.33 -3.04
N TYR A 1020 -50.19 68.14 -3.96
CA TYR A 1020 -49.54 69.37 -4.42
C TYR A 1020 -49.72 70.52 -3.42
N LYS A 1021 -48.63 71.24 -3.11
CA LYS A 1021 -48.59 72.36 -2.14
C LYS A 1021 -49.06 72.03 -0.70
N GLN A 1022 -49.11 70.76 -0.32
CA GLN A 1022 -49.42 70.32 1.05
C GLN A 1022 -48.15 69.96 1.82
N SER A 1023 -48.18 70.09 3.15
CA SER A 1023 -47.08 69.64 4.00
C SER A 1023 -47.10 68.10 4.14
N LYS A 1024 -45.93 67.47 4.30
CA LYS A 1024 -45.83 66.01 4.50
C LYS A 1024 -46.69 65.54 5.70
N ALA A 1025 -46.75 66.33 6.76
CA ALA A 1025 -47.57 66.03 7.94
C ALA A 1025 -49.08 65.99 7.61
N SER A 1026 -49.58 67.00 6.88
CA SER A 1026 -50.99 67.08 6.45
C SER A 1026 -51.40 65.86 5.60
N ILE A 1027 -50.53 65.43 4.68
CA ILE A 1027 -50.78 64.25 3.85
C ILE A 1027 -50.80 62.97 4.70
N ILE A 1028 -49.87 62.83 5.66
CA ILE A 1028 -49.84 61.69 6.58
C ILE A 1028 -51.10 61.63 7.44
N ASP A 1029 -51.58 62.76 7.97
CA ASP A 1029 -52.82 62.80 8.75
C ASP A 1029 -54.04 62.40 7.91
N LYS A 1030 -54.09 62.82 6.64
CA LYS A 1030 -55.14 62.38 5.71
C LYS A 1030 -55.09 60.89 5.39
N LEU A 1031 -53.89 60.33 5.25
CA LEU A 1031 -53.70 58.88 5.07
C LEU A 1031 -54.15 58.08 6.30
N LYS A 1032 -53.96 58.65 7.51
CA LYS A 1032 -54.48 58.06 8.75
C LYS A 1032 -55.99 58.10 8.82
N GLU A 1033 -56.59 59.23 8.46
CA GLU A 1033 -58.05 59.39 8.40
C GLU A 1033 -58.70 58.41 7.41
N LEU A 1034 -58.03 58.14 6.29
CA LEU A 1034 -58.50 57.22 5.25
C LEU A 1034 -58.04 55.76 5.48
N GLU A 1035 -57.54 55.44 6.67
CA GLU A 1035 -57.14 54.09 7.09
C GLU A 1035 -56.23 53.39 6.06
N TYR A 1036 -55.17 54.08 5.63
CA TYR A 1036 -54.12 53.44 4.84
C TYR A 1036 -53.25 52.52 5.71
N PRO A 1037 -52.84 51.35 5.18
CA PRO A 1037 -52.03 50.42 5.96
C PRO A 1037 -50.67 51.04 6.28
N LEU A 1038 -50.26 50.89 7.53
CA LEU A 1038 -48.95 51.31 8.02
C LEU A 1038 -47.90 50.29 7.63
N TYR A 1039 -46.70 50.78 7.29
CA TYR A 1039 -45.58 49.93 6.88
C TYR A 1039 -44.32 50.35 7.65
N GLU A 1040 -43.74 49.41 8.40
CA GLU A 1040 -42.46 49.60 9.07
C GLU A 1040 -41.43 48.62 8.51
N GLY A 1041 -40.39 49.15 7.87
CA GLY A 1041 -39.42 48.32 7.17
C GLY A 1041 -40.08 47.59 5.99
N GLU A 1042 -40.54 46.37 6.24
CA GLU A 1042 -41.14 45.42 5.28
C GLU A 1042 -42.46 44.75 5.79
N GLU A 1043 -42.98 45.10 6.98
CA GLU A 1043 -44.19 44.47 7.54
C GLU A 1043 -45.37 45.46 7.65
N ILE A 1044 -46.59 44.95 7.48
CA ILE A 1044 -47.84 45.70 7.71
C ILE A 1044 -48.20 45.60 9.19
N ILE A 1045 -48.32 46.74 9.87
CA ILE A 1045 -48.62 46.80 11.31
C ILE A 1045 -50.01 47.40 11.50
N ASP A 1046 -50.79 46.83 12.43
CA ASP A 1046 -52.07 47.39 12.87
C ASP A 1046 -51.86 48.70 13.66
N TYR A 1047 -52.88 49.55 13.68
CA TYR A 1047 -52.85 50.80 14.45
C TYR A 1047 -52.78 50.51 15.96
N GLU A 1048 -51.58 50.53 16.55
CA GLU A 1048 -51.40 50.65 18.00
C GLU A 1048 -50.96 52.07 18.37
N GLU A 1049 -51.67 52.71 19.31
CA GLU A 1049 -51.54 54.14 19.66
C GLU A 1049 -50.18 54.58 20.27
N ASN A 1050 -49.15 53.71 20.38
CA ASN A 1050 -47.97 54.01 21.20
C ASN A 1050 -46.58 53.69 20.59
N ILE A 1051 -46.41 53.63 19.25
CA ILE A 1051 -45.09 53.38 18.64
C ILE A 1051 -44.63 54.55 17.76
N GLU A 1052 -43.47 55.14 18.09
CA GLU A 1052 -42.85 56.24 17.35
C GLU A 1052 -42.05 55.72 16.13
N VAL A 1053 -42.77 55.40 15.03
CA VAL A 1053 -42.18 54.82 13.80
C VAL A 1053 -41.77 55.90 12.80
N LYS A 1054 -40.53 55.86 12.30
CA LYS A 1054 -39.93 56.91 11.45
C LYS A 1054 -40.40 56.95 9.98
N ASN A 1055 -41.07 55.92 9.44
CA ASN A 1055 -41.27 55.74 7.99
C ASN A 1055 -42.69 55.28 7.54
N GLN A 1056 -43.73 55.71 8.24
CA GLN A 1056 -45.11 55.18 8.17
C GLN A 1056 -45.76 55.04 6.76
N TYR A 1057 -45.41 55.88 5.77
CA TYR A 1057 -46.08 55.92 4.44
C TYR A 1057 -45.16 56.13 3.22
N ASN A 1058 -43.85 55.94 3.38
CA ASN A 1058 -42.91 56.27 2.30
C ASN A 1058 -43.15 55.44 1.02
N TYR A 1059 -43.75 54.24 1.12
CA TYR A 1059 -44.10 53.40 -0.03
C TYR A 1059 -45.17 54.02 -0.95
N LEU A 1060 -45.96 54.96 -0.44
CA LEU A 1060 -46.94 55.78 -1.20
C LEU A 1060 -46.36 57.14 -1.57
N LEU A 1061 -45.71 57.81 -0.61
CA LEU A 1061 -45.23 59.19 -0.77
C LEU A 1061 -44.01 59.32 -1.72
N ASN A 1062 -43.29 58.22 -1.98
CA ASN A 1062 -42.16 58.21 -2.91
C ASN A 1062 -42.57 57.85 -4.36
N LEU A 1063 -43.87 57.70 -4.65
CA LEU A 1063 -44.34 57.47 -6.01
C LEU A 1063 -44.02 58.70 -6.89
N SER A 1064 -43.51 58.46 -8.10
CA SER A 1064 -43.23 59.53 -9.05
C SER A 1064 -44.54 60.13 -9.60
N ILE A 1065 -44.49 61.38 -10.04
CA ILE A 1065 -45.65 62.11 -10.59
C ILE A 1065 -46.28 61.36 -11.79
N TYR A 1066 -45.47 60.65 -12.58
CA TYR A 1066 -45.92 59.88 -13.73
C TYR A 1066 -46.81 58.68 -13.36
N ASN A 1067 -46.78 58.21 -12.10
CA ASN A 1067 -47.64 57.10 -11.67
C ASN A 1067 -49.10 57.52 -11.44
N PHE A 1068 -49.42 58.82 -11.41
CA PHE A 1068 -50.79 59.31 -11.20
C PHE A 1068 -51.57 59.39 -12.52
N THR A 1069 -51.73 58.26 -13.20
CA THR A 1069 -52.47 58.12 -14.46
C THR A 1069 -53.44 56.95 -14.39
N SER A 1070 -54.55 57.02 -15.15
CA SER A 1070 -55.51 55.90 -15.26
C SER A 1070 -54.85 54.64 -15.83
N GLU A 1071 -53.90 54.78 -16.76
CA GLU A 1071 -53.12 53.66 -17.31
C GLU A 1071 -52.36 52.90 -16.20
N LYS A 1072 -51.83 53.63 -15.20
CA LYS A 1072 -51.10 52.99 -14.09
C LYS A 1072 -52.04 52.24 -13.14
N VAL A 1073 -53.27 52.73 -12.95
CA VAL A 1073 -54.31 52.04 -12.18
C VAL A 1073 -54.67 50.72 -12.87
N GLU A 1074 -54.91 50.73 -14.18
CA GLU A 1074 -55.19 49.52 -14.97
C GLU A 1074 -54.03 48.50 -14.91
N GLU A 1075 -52.77 48.98 -15.00
CA GLU A 1075 -51.59 48.12 -14.86
C GLU A 1075 -51.50 47.45 -13.48
N LEU A 1076 -51.80 48.21 -12.42
CA LEU A 1076 -51.82 47.70 -11.05
C LEU A 1076 -52.97 46.72 -10.82
N GLU A 1077 -54.16 47.02 -11.36
CA GLU A 1077 -55.32 46.12 -11.28
C GLU A 1077 -55.03 44.77 -11.96
N GLY A 1078 -54.44 44.79 -13.16
CA GLY A 1078 -53.98 43.58 -13.84
C GLY A 1078 -52.93 42.81 -13.03
N SER A 1079 -51.96 43.51 -12.45
CA SER A 1079 -50.89 42.94 -11.61
C SER A 1079 -51.42 42.31 -10.31
N ILE A 1080 -52.45 42.91 -9.70
CA ILE A 1080 -53.15 42.40 -8.51
C ILE A 1080 -53.94 41.14 -8.87
N ALA A 1081 -54.70 41.17 -9.98
CA ALA A 1081 -55.46 40.01 -10.46
C ALA A 1081 -54.55 38.81 -10.74
N GLU A 1082 -53.38 39.04 -11.35
CA GLU A 1082 -52.38 37.99 -11.58
C GLU A 1082 -51.85 37.38 -10.27
N ARG A 1083 -51.53 38.22 -9.28
CA ARG A 1083 -51.05 37.78 -7.95
C ARG A 1083 -52.12 37.04 -7.16
N LYS A 1084 -53.37 37.52 -7.15
CA LYS A 1084 -54.52 36.82 -6.53
C LYS A 1084 -54.70 35.42 -7.13
N LYS A 1085 -54.62 35.32 -8.46
CA LYS A 1085 -54.69 34.03 -9.16
C LYS A 1085 -53.54 33.09 -8.77
N LYS A 1086 -52.31 33.60 -8.64
CA LYS A 1086 -51.15 32.81 -8.17
C LYS A 1086 -51.35 32.34 -6.73
N HIS A 1087 -51.82 33.23 -5.84
CA HIS A 1087 -52.12 32.90 -4.45
C HIS A 1087 -53.15 31.78 -4.35
N GLU A 1088 -54.30 31.91 -5.02
CA GLU A 1088 -55.36 30.90 -5.02
C GLU A 1088 -54.90 29.55 -5.58
N LEU A 1089 -54.08 29.57 -6.64
CA LEU A 1089 -53.54 28.35 -7.24
C LEU A 1089 -52.55 27.65 -6.30
N LEU A 1090 -51.67 28.40 -5.63
CA LEU A 1090 -50.72 27.86 -4.65
C LEU A 1090 -51.44 27.34 -3.40
N GLU A 1091 -52.44 28.06 -2.91
CA GLU A 1091 -53.24 27.69 -1.74
C GLU A 1091 -53.92 26.32 -1.96
N LYS A 1092 -54.52 26.11 -3.13
CA LYS A 1092 -55.17 24.85 -3.53
C LYS A 1092 -54.19 23.71 -3.81
N MET A 1093 -52.92 24.00 -4.09
CA MET A 1093 -51.94 22.99 -4.46
C MET A 1093 -51.46 22.20 -3.23
N GLU A 1094 -51.63 20.87 -3.24
CA GLU A 1094 -51.07 20.02 -2.19
C GLU A 1094 -49.54 20.00 -2.26
N ILE A 1095 -48.86 19.92 -1.10
CA ILE A 1095 -47.39 19.92 -1.00
C ILE A 1095 -46.75 18.83 -1.88
N LYS A 1096 -47.32 17.62 -1.90
CA LYS A 1096 -46.84 16.52 -2.73
C LYS A 1096 -46.85 16.85 -4.23
N ASN A 1097 -47.80 17.69 -4.69
CA ASN A 1097 -47.90 18.07 -6.09
C ASN A 1097 -46.87 19.16 -6.44
N ILE A 1098 -46.60 20.10 -5.51
CA ILE A 1098 -45.50 21.07 -5.65
C ILE A 1098 -44.18 20.31 -5.88
N TRP A 1099 -43.88 19.34 -5.02
CA TRP A 1099 -42.65 18.57 -5.13
C TRP A 1099 -42.59 17.71 -6.41
N LYS A 1100 -43.68 17.02 -6.78
CA LYS A 1100 -43.74 16.25 -8.03
C LYS A 1100 -43.47 17.11 -9.27
N ASN A 1101 -44.05 18.30 -9.33
CA ASN A 1101 -43.84 19.23 -10.45
C ASN A 1101 -42.37 19.64 -10.57
N GLU A 1102 -41.69 19.94 -9.46
CA GLU A 1102 -40.26 20.26 -9.46
C GLU A 1102 -39.39 19.06 -9.86
N LEU A 1103 -39.74 17.85 -9.44
CA LEU A 1103 -39.04 16.62 -9.85
C LEU A 1103 -39.20 16.37 -11.37
N ASP A 1104 -40.38 16.62 -11.92
CA ASP A 1104 -40.66 16.46 -13.35
C ASP A 1104 -39.88 17.48 -14.19
N LEU A 1105 -39.87 18.74 -13.76
CA LEU A 1105 -39.08 19.80 -14.40
C LEU A 1105 -37.58 19.50 -14.34
N PHE A 1106 -37.07 19.08 -13.16
CA PHE A 1106 -35.67 18.68 -13.02
C PHE A 1106 -35.33 17.50 -13.93
N GLU A 1107 -36.18 16.47 -13.99
CA GLU A 1107 -35.95 15.30 -14.83
C GLU A 1107 -35.91 15.66 -16.33
N GLU A 1108 -36.77 16.57 -16.78
CA GLU A 1108 -36.74 17.11 -18.15
C GLU A 1108 -35.40 17.81 -18.42
N LYS A 1109 -35.02 18.78 -17.57
CA LYS A 1109 -33.79 19.56 -17.74
C LYS A 1109 -32.54 18.70 -17.60
N TYR A 1110 -32.56 17.67 -16.76
CA TYR A 1110 -31.47 16.69 -16.63
C TYR A 1110 -31.28 15.88 -17.91
N LYS A 1111 -32.37 15.43 -18.55
CA LYS A 1111 -32.31 14.72 -19.84
C LYS A 1111 -31.80 15.62 -20.96
N GLU A 1112 -32.16 16.91 -20.96
CA GLU A 1112 -31.60 17.89 -21.89
C GLU A 1112 -30.11 18.11 -21.66
N TRP A 1113 -29.69 18.23 -20.39
CA TRP A 1113 -28.30 18.41 -20.02
C TRP A 1113 -27.43 17.20 -20.40
N LEU A 1114 -27.94 15.97 -20.34
CA LEU A 1114 -27.19 14.78 -20.75
C LEU A 1114 -26.98 14.67 -22.28
N LYS A 1115 -27.77 15.38 -23.08
CA LYS A 1115 -27.62 15.41 -24.55
C LYS A 1115 -26.57 16.42 -25.01
N LYS A 1116 -26.28 17.42 -24.17
CA LYS A 1116 -25.22 18.41 -24.38
C LYS A 1116 -23.90 17.88 -23.81
#